data_AF-A0AAW8TCU6-F1
#
_entry.id   AF-A0AAW8TCU6-F1
#
_cell.length_a   1.000
_cell.length_b   1.000
_cell.length_c   1.000
_cell.angle_alpha   90.00
_cell.angle_beta   90.00
_cell.angle_gamma   90.00
#
_symmetry.space_group_name_H-M   'P 1'
#
loop_
_entity.id
_entity.type
_entity.pdbx_description
1 polymer ?
#
loop_
_entity_poly.entity_id
_entity_poly.type
_entity_poly.pdbx_seq_one_letter_code
_entity_poly.pdbx_strand_id
1 'polypeptide(L)'
;MKCSIAKKNITKRLFITSAILTVGIGGLHFPISRVFAEENVQHAVKNDATEVLTFSELKKALEEDNGITDIKVSGDIVLSSGIVVNKNKENVSIDMQGNTLVEKDSSSIGDTINLPQDSTTKSVLLKNAIIRGKNYYGPIGVRDSLSGVTLKFENIQYTGPQMIYNQKGFANFSGTNKINVKNVNASSPVQEFAQVGGVTISGEFDLTHEKNSLSTFSFNGGNIGVPYLVVDNDAKVTITNEDDCVFNNANDSLDLIIKPNADVTINSASELSDVNGFGDLTVQSNASLTVNRQTDAHTTEATVDIDRLLEVNEGASFIVNHGVNGTGDVLHFAKDSVAEFNHPKKIELISKVGNLVTNFPDAGTMKIQAEKISGWETSITETPDFSVNEPLDAMLGMDGGKINHVIYSNITDLQSKMTYNDPYKLLIETPEVIVPAPVLNVVNDKDKQLTGLGEAGATINAYINGQLLGTTTVGSDLRWTMPINPQVEGTVIDVIQVINGNESSKVSQTVSHLAAETVNFFKLGYWQSYGLVLEGSIDNADFDLTNKENVTKTLNLVNDTGEVVKSFNGTNTDWYNSGVFNGYQGILESAELNTLEAGQYKLSISLQTTDGVDVTQDLNVGTATRTIGDYHPNFNEIESNDIGNGKQVSLMNTNGVGYLIIQ
;
A
#
# COMPACT_ATOMS: atom_id res chain seq x y z
N MET A 1 -31.41 -13.70 59.69
CA MET A 1 -31.62 -14.38 58.40
C MET A 1 -32.26 -13.39 57.43
N LYS A 2 -31.46 -12.74 56.57
CA LYS A 2 -31.85 -12.14 55.28
C LYS A 2 -30.57 -11.62 54.62
N CYS A 3 -30.23 -12.26 53.51
CA CYS A 3 -29.10 -11.99 52.63
C CYS A 3 -29.46 -10.80 51.72
N SER A 4 -28.53 -9.86 51.53
CA SER A 4 -28.63 -8.77 50.54
C SER A 4 -27.43 -8.89 49.60
N ILE A 5 -27.71 -9.28 48.36
CA ILE A 5 -26.76 -9.48 47.27
C ILE A 5 -26.45 -8.12 46.62
N ALA A 6 -25.16 -7.78 46.55
CA ALA A 6 -24.63 -6.62 45.84
C ALA A 6 -24.73 -6.82 44.31
N LYS A 7 -25.26 -5.81 43.60
CA LYS A 7 -25.20 -5.73 42.13
C LYS A 7 -23.81 -5.22 41.71
N LYS A 8 -23.09 -6.05 40.98
CA LYS A 8 -21.80 -5.75 40.33
C LYS A 8 -22.11 -5.13 38.95
N ASN A 9 -21.76 -3.85 38.74
CA ASN A 9 -21.80 -3.24 37.42
C ASN A 9 -20.60 -3.74 36.60
N ILE A 10 -20.87 -4.50 35.54
CA ILE A 10 -19.87 -4.95 34.56
C ILE A 10 -19.96 -4.00 33.37
N THR A 11 -18.93 -3.18 33.18
CA THR A 11 -18.73 -2.36 31.99
C THR A 11 -18.15 -3.25 30.89
N LYS A 12 -18.97 -3.68 29.92
CA LYS A 12 -18.49 -4.36 28.72
C LYS A 12 -17.86 -3.33 27.76
N ARG A 13 -16.55 -3.44 27.51
CA ARG A 13 -15.86 -2.77 26.40
C ARG A 13 -16.29 -3.43 25.09
N LEU A 14 -16.76 -2.62 24.14
CA LEU A 14 -17.10 -3.03 22.78
C LEU A 14 -15.80 -3.02 21.95
N PHE A 15 -15.30 -4.18 21.57
CA PHE A 15 -14.31 -4.32 20.51
C PHE A 15 -15.05 -4.31 19.17
N ILE A 16 -14.75 -3.33 18.31
CA ILE A 16 -15.23 -3.29 16.93
C ILE A 16 -14.21 -4.08 16.11
N THR A 17 -14.56 -5.31 15.73
CA THR A 17 -13.83 -6.07 14.72
C THR A 17 -14.59 -5.93 13.41
N SER A 18 -13.96 -5.35 12.39
CA SER A 18 -14.49 -5.29 11.02
C SER A 18 -14.64 -6.70 10.46
N ALA A 19 -15.88 -7.15 10.28
CA ALA A 19 -16.21 -8.31 9.46
C ALA A 19 -16.99 -7.82 8.24
N ILE A 20 -16.38 -7.96 7.06
CA ILE A 20 -17.03 -7.74 5.76
C ILE A 20 -18.05 -8.88 5.59
N LEU A 21 -19.33 -8.55 5.67
CA LEU A 21 -20.42 -9.49 5.40
C LEU A 21 -20.92 -9.29 3.96
N THR A 22 -20.66 -10.28 3.12
CA THR A 22 -21.19 -10.38 1.76
C THR A 22 -22.71 -10.57 1.82
N VAL A 23 -23.47 -9.64 1.25
CA VAL A 23 -24.94 -9.75 1.15
C VAL A 23 -25.30 -10.54 -0.11
N GLY A 24 -25.72 -11.79 0.09
CA GLY A 24 -26.47 -12.55 -0.92
C GLY A 24 -27.93 -12.14 -0.91
N ILE A 25 -28.44 -11.78 -2.08
CA ILE A 25 -29.82 -11.34 -2.32
C ILE A 25 -30.74 -12.56 -2.36
N GLY A 26 -31.86 -12.52 -1.63
CA GLY A 26 -33.00 -13.40 -1.92
C GLY A 26 -33.92 -13.67 -0.74
N GLY A 27 -35.13 -13.10 -0.78
CA GLY A 27 -36.29 -13.64 -0.07
C GLY A 27 -37.01 -12.68 0.87
N LEU A 28 -38.04 -12.02 0.35
CA LEU A 28 -39.08 -11.33 1.14
C LEU A 28 -39.75 -12.28 2.13
N HIS A 29 -39.78 -11.89 3.41
CA HIS A 29 -40.89 -12.17 4.34
C HIS A 29 -40.88 -11.15 5.49
N PHE A 30 -41.88 -10.27 5.52
CA PHE A 30 -42.31 -9.54 6.73
C PHE A 30 -43.05 -10.53 7.65
N PRO A 31 -43.01 -10.42 9.01
CA PRO A 31 -43.74 -9.33 9.66
C PRO A 31 -43.30 -8.87 11.08
N ILE A 32 -43.98 -7.78 11.50
CA ILE A 32 -44.27 -7.26 12.85
C ILE A 32 -43.23 -6.34 13.50
N SER A 33 -43.62 -5.07 13.49
CA SER A 33 -43.10 -3.91 14.20
C SER A 33 -42.88 -4.16 15.69
N ARG A 34 -41.69 -3.79 16.19
CA ARG A 34 -41.52 -3.26 17.54
C ARG A 34 -41.09 -1.80 17.40
N VAL A 35 -42.00 -0.91 17.75
CA VAL A 35 -41.71 0.51 17.97
C VAL A 35 -40.79 0.59 19.19
N PHE A 36 -39.53 0.94 18.97
CA PHE A 36 -38.69 1.51 20.01
C PHE A 36 -38.72 3.02 19.81
N ALA A 37 -39.07 3.75 20.87
CA ALA A 37 -39.00 5.20 20.88
C ALA A 37 -37.54 5.62 20.65
N GLU A 38 -37.30 6.40 19.60
CA GLU A 38 -36.04 7.11 19.43
C GLU A 38 -35.89 8.13 20.57
N GLU A 39 -34.91 7.91 21.45
CA GLU A 39 -34.36 9.00 22.24
C GLU A 39 -33.70 9.98 21.26
N ASN A 40 -34.15 11.23 21.28
CA ASN A 40 -33.54 12.35 20.57
C ASN A 40 -32.05 12.45 20.91
N VAL A 41 -31.19 11.89 20.07
CA VAL A 41 -29.77 12.24 20.05
C VAL A 41 -29.66 13.59 19.36
N GLN A 42 -29.58 14.66 20.15
CA GLN A 42 -29.14 15.95 19.64
C GLN A 42 -27.77 15.76 18.98
N HIS A 43 -27.71 15.83 17.66
CA HIS A 43 -26.46 16.05 16.95
C HIS A 43 -25.94 17.43 17.38
N ALA A 44 -24.80 17.44 18.06
CA ALA A 44 -24.08 18.68 18.35
C ALA A 44 -23.76 19.36 17.01
N VAL A 45 -24.34 20.53 16.78
CA VAL A 45 -23.97 21.40 15.67
C VAL A 45 -22.51 21.78 15.87
N LYS A 46 -21.60 21.28 15.02
CA LYS A 46 -20.24 21.81 14.93
C LYS A 46 -20.36 23.26 14.47
N ASN A 47 -20.00 24.21 15.33
CA ASN A 47 -19.77 25.58 14.90
C ASN A 47 -18.58 25.58 13.92
N ASP A 48 -18.62 26.44 12.90
CA ASP A 48 -17.48 26.68 12.03
C ASP A 48 -16.29 27.19 12.85
N ALA A 49 -15.07 26.79 12.46
CA ALA A 49 -13.84 27.25 13.13
C ALA A 49 -13.72 28.77 13.06
N THR A 50 -13.32 29.41 14.15
CA THR A 50 -13.15 30.86 14.21
C THR A 50 -11.81 31.26 13.60
N GLU A 51 -11.84 32.13 12.59
CA GLU A 51 -10.64 32.69 11.97
C GLU A 51 -10.09 33.88 12.77
N VAL A 52 -8.77 33.90 12.96
CA VAL A 52 -8.02 34.99 13.60
C VAL A 52 -6.78 35.31 12.77
N LEU A 53 -6.37 36.58 12.72
CA LEU A 53 -5.22 37.04 11.96
C LEU A 53 -4.08 37.54 12.86
N THR A 54 -4.41 38.03 14.06
CA THR A 54 -3.48 38.76 14.92
C THR A 54 -3.33 38.12 16.30
N PHE A 55 -2.24 38.45 17.00
CA PHE A 55 -2.02 38.04 18.39
C PHE A 55 -3.20 38.42 19.31
N SER A 56 -3.74 39.63 19.16
CA SER A 56 -4.85 40.13 19.98
C SER A 56 -6.13 39.32 19.76
N GLU A 57 -6.41 38.91 18.53
CA GLU A 57 -7.58 38.08 18.20
C GLU A 57 -7.41 36.66 18.71
N LEU A 58 -6.23 36.05 18.54
CA LEU A 58 -5.92 34.72 19.09
C LEU A 58 -6.03 34.74 20.62
N LYS A 59 -5.45 35.76 21.28
CA LYS A 59 -5.54 35.93 22.73
C LYS A 59 -7.00 36.04 23.17
N LYS A 60 -7.79 36.88 22.53
CA LYS A 60 -9.22 37.02 22.84
C LYS A 60 -9.98 35.69 22.68
N ALA A 61 -9.76 34.99 21.57
CA ALA A 61 -10.39 33.70 21.29
C ALA A 61 -10.10 32.66 22.39
N LEU A 62 -8.87 32.64 22.90
CA LEU A 62 -8.40 31.68 23.91
C LEU A 62 -8.71 32.08 25.36
N GLU A 63 -8.65 33.36 25.74
CA GLU A 63 -8.80 33.78 27.15
C GLU A 63 -10.27 33.98 27.58
N GLU A 64 -11.14 34.43 26.67
CA GLU A 64 -12.54 34.69 26.99
C GLU A 64 -13.36 33.41 27.09
N ASP A 65 -14.38 33.43 27.96
CA ASP A 65 -15.39 32.37 28.05
C ASP A 65 -16.45 32.56 26.96
N ASN A 66 -16.02 32.37 25.72
CA ASN A 66 -16.76 32.72 24.50
C ASN A 66 -17.23 31.50 23.69
N GLY A 67 -17.02 30.27 24.20
CA GLY A 67 -17.35 29.03 23.51
C GLY A 67 -16.47 28.65 22.30
N ILE A 68 -15.51 29.50 21.90
CA ILE A 68 -14.62 29.24 20.75
C ILE A 68 -13.58 28.20 21.15
N THR A 69 -13.55 27.07 20.46
CA THR A 69 -12.58 25.99 20.75
C THR A 69 -11.79 25.56 19.51
N ASP A 70 -12.36 25.75 18.33
CA ASP A 70 -11.71 25.51 17.04
C ASP A 70 -11.29 26.86 16.42
N ILE A 71 -9.98 27.08 16.27
CA ILE A 71 -9.38 28.33 15.82
C ILE A 71 -8.53 28.07 14.57
N LYS A 72 -8.68 28.91 13.55
CA LYS A 72 -7.81 28.97 12.37
C LYS A 72 -7.04 30.28 12.38
N VAL A 73 -5.73 30.22 12.29
CA VAL A 73 -4.87 31.39 12.27
C VAL A 73 -4.43 31.64 10.83
N SER A 74 -4.78 32.80 10.27
CA SER A 74 -4.54 33.15 8.87
C SER A 74 -3.32 34.06 8.66
N GLY A 75 -2.44 34.18 9.65
CA GLY A 75 -1.20 34.95 9.57
C GLY A 75 -0.21 34.59 10.67
N ASP A 76 1.01 35.11 10.55
CA ASP A 76 2.07 34.90 11.56
C ASP A 76 1.69 35.55 12.90
N ILE A 77 1.99 34.85 14.00
CA ILE A 77 1.74 35.31 15.37
C ILE A 77 3.05 35.46 16.13
N VAL A 78 3.27 36.63 16.74
CA VAL A 78 4.36 36.86 17.70
C VAL A 78 3.74 37.08 19.09
N LEU A 79 4.10 36.24 20.06
CA LEU A 79 3.61 36.39 21.43
C LEU A 79 4.28 37.61 22.10
N SER A 80 3.54 38.70 22.23
CA SER A 80 3.99 39.89 22.98
C SER A 80 3.90 39.70 24.51
N SER A 81 2.96 38.86 24.94
CA SER A 81 2.70 38.38 26.30
C SER A 81 2.10 36.97 26.21
N GLY A 82 1.99 36.26 27.34
CA GLY A 82 1.31 34.97 27.36
C GLY A 82 -0.20 35.06 27.13
N ILE A 83 -0.80 33.91 26.84
CA ILE A 83 -2.23 33.73 26.63
C ILE A 83 -2.71 32.69 27.65
N VAL A 84 -3.58 33.07 28.58
CA VAL A 84 -4.12 32.14 29.59
C VAL A 84 -5.41 31.54 29.04
N VAL A 85 -5.35 30.28 28.57
CA VAL A 85 -6.53 29.60 28.03
C VAL A 85 -7.64 29.58 29.08
N ASN A 86 -8.85 29.95 28.67
CA ASN A 86 -9.98 29.98 29.57
C ASN A 86 -10.19 28.60 30.22
N LYS A 87 -10.28 28.59 31.55
CA LYS A 87 -10.38 27.36 32.34
C LYS A 87 -11.55 26.44 31.99
N ASN A 88 -12.60 26.95 31.36
CA ASN A 88 -13.81 26.19 30.99
C ASN A 88 -13.69 25.49 29.62
N LYS A 89 -12.62 25.74 28.84
CA LYS A 89 -12.42 25.12 27.53
C LYS A 89 -11.83 23.72 27.71
N GLU A 90 -12.68 22.69 27.61
CA GLU A 90 -12.24 21.30 27.76
C GLU A 90 -11.29 20.85 26.65
N ASN A 91 -11.51 21.28 25.40
CA ASN A 91 -10.65 20.95 24.27
C ASN A 91 -10.44 22.19 23.42
N VAL A 92 -9.21 22.40 22.96
CA VAL A 92 -8.85 23.53 22.09
C VAL A 92 -8.09 23.02 20.88
N SER A 93 -8.40 23.54 19.69
CA SER A 93 -7.70 23.28 18.45
C SER A 93 -7.24 24.61 17.83
N ILE A 94 -5.95 24.70 17.53
CA ILE A 94 -5.30 25.85 16.90
C ILE A 94 -4.66 25.34 15.61
N ASP A 95 -5.27 25.66 14.47
CA ASP A 95 -4.72 25.41 13.14
C ASP A 95 -3.98 26.65 12.67
N MET A 96 -2.65 26.58 12.61
CA MET A 96 -1.81 27.68 12.15
C MET A 96 -1.80 27.81 10.62
N GLN A 97 -2.37 26.88 9.87
CA GLN A 97 -2.50 26.92 8.40
C GLN A 97 -1.17 27.17 7.66
N GLY A 98 -0.07 26.66 8.21
CA GLY A 98 1.30 26.84 7.69
C GLY A 98 2.00 28.11 8.18
N ASN A 99 1.33 28.97 8.96
CA ASN A 99 1.90 30.22 9.46
C ASN A 99 2.86 29.99 10.65
N THR A 100 3.65 31.03 10.94
CA THR A 100 4.66 31.02 11.98
C THR A 100 4.07 31.43 13.35
N LEU A 101 4.35 30.65 14.39
CA LEU A 101 4.20 31.06 15.79
C LEU A 101 5.58 31.38 16.36
N VAL A 102 5.80 32.62 16.80
CA VAL A 102 7.02 33.06 17.48
C VAL A 102 6.71 33.20 18.97
N GLU A 103 7.35 32.36 19.78
CA GLU A 103 7.22 32.42 21.24
C GLU A 103 7.85 33.68 21.81
N LYS A 104 7.42 34.04 23.02
CA LYS A 104 8.02 35.11 23.79
C LYS A 104 9.34 34.64 24.40
N ASP A 105 10.39 35.43 24.22
CA ASP A 105 11.69 35.23 24.85
C ASP A 105 11.58 35.41 26.37
N SER A 106 11.43 34.30 27.10
CA SER A 106 11.12 34.28 28.53
C SER A 106 11.32 32.90 29.14
N SER A 107 11.71 32.86 30.41
CA SER A 107 11.74 31.66 31.24
C SER A 107 10.51 31.53 32.14
N SER A 108 9.40 32.22 31.81
CA SER A 108 8.14 32.15 32.55
C SER A 108 7.09 31.36 31.76
N ILE A 109 6.48 30.36 32.40
CA ILE A 109 5.34 29.62 31.83
C ILE A 109 4.15 30.55 31.54
N GLY A 110 4.01 31.64 32.31
CA GLY A 110 2.95 32.64 32.11
C GLY A 110 3.09 33.45 30.82
N ASP A 111 4.23 33.33 30.13
CA ASP A 111 4.51 33.98 28.84
C ASP A 111 4.27 33.07 27.63
N THR A 112 3.80 31.83 27.86
CA THR A 112 3.37 30.88 26.81
C THR A 112 1.85 30.95 26.58
N ILE A 113 1.32 30.15 25.65
CA ILE A 113 -0.10 29.78 25.66
C ILE A 113 -0.29 28.78 26.80
N ASN A 114 -0.74 29.22 27.98
CA ASN A 114 -0.71 28.40 29.19
C ASN A 114 -2.10 28.07 29.73
N LEU A 115 -2.17 26.93 30.42
CA LEU A 115 -3.36 26.53 31.16
C LEU A 115 -3.31 27.09 32.60
N PRO A 116 -4.39 27.69 33.12
CA PRO A 116 -4.48 28.11 34.51
C PRO A 116 -4.53 26.90 35.45
N GLN A 117 -4.20 27.10 36.73
CA GLN A 117 -4.10 26.01 37.71
C GLN A 117 -5.43 25.26 37.94
N ASP A 118 -6.56 25.93 37.76
CA ASP A 118 -7.92 25.40 37.90
C ASP A 118 -8.55 25.02 36.55
N SER A 119 -7.74 24.78 35.52
CA SER A 119 -8.20 24.43 34.18
C SER A 119 -8.94 23.08 34.13
N THR A 120 -10.00 23.03 33.33
CA THR A 120 -10.72 21.79 32.95
C THR A 120 -10.26 21.22 31.60
N THR A 121 -9.29 21.86 30.96
CA THR A 121 -8.77 21.44 29.65
C THR A 121 -8.18 20.03 29.72
N LYS A 122 -8.70 19.14 28.87
CA LYS A 122 -8.24 17.76 28.66
C LYS A 122 -7.26 17.67 27.50
N SER A 123 -7.45 18.48 26.46
CA SER A 123 -6.52 18.48 25.33
C SER A 123 -6.37 19.82 24.61
N VAL A 124 -5.18 20.03 24.06
CA VAL A 124 -4.88 21.15 23.16
C VAL A 124 -4.22 20.59 21.90
N LEU A 125 -4.82 20.80 20.74
CA LEU A 125 -4.27 20.48 19.42
C LEU A 125 -3.65 21.74 18.83
N LEU A 126 -2.37 21.69 18.49
CA LEU A 126 -1.68 22.67 17.66
C LEU A 126 -1.29 21.99 16.36
N LYS A 127 -1.69 22.56 15.22
CA LYS A 127 -1.41 21.95 13.92
C LYS A 127 -0.99 22.91 12.83
N ASN A 128 -0.29 22.37 11.83
CA ASN A 128 0.20 23.07 10.64
C ASN A 128 1.02 24.32 11.00
N ALA A 129 1.98 24.20 11.92
CA ALA A 129 2.67 25.36 12.48
C ALA A 129 4.18 25.30 12.26
N ILE A 130 4.75 26.46 11.90
CA ILE A 130 6.19 26.70 12.01
C ILE A 130 6.44 27.43 13.34
N ILE A 131 7.04 26.77 14.32
CA ILE A 131 7.24 27.30 15.66
C ILE A 131 8.68 27.73 15.84
N ARG A 132 8.87 29.03 16.07
CA ARG A 132 10.14 29.61 16.53
C ARG A 132 10.10 29.67 18.05
N GLY A 133 10.55 28.57 18.66
CA GLY A 133 10.62 28.43 20.10
C GLY A 133 11.61 29.42 20.71
N LYS A 134 11.25 29.96 21.87
CA LYS A 134 12.05 30.92 22.65
C LYS A 134 11.77 30.82 24.15
N ASN A 135 10.70 30.16 24.54
CA ASN A 135 10.31 30.03 25.94
C ASN A 135 10.79 28.70 26.51
N TYR A 136 11.18 28.73 27.79
CA TYR A 136 11.57 27.55 28.54
C TYR A 136 10.47 26.47 28.60
N TYR A 137 9.19 26.86 28.56
CA TYR A 137 8.05 25.94 28.72
C TYR A 137 7.34 25.61 27.40
N GLY A 138 7.98 25.89 26.26
CA GLY A 138 7.46 25.61 24.91
C GLY A 138 6.28 26.49 24.49
N PRO A 139 5.58 26.13 23.39
CA PRO A 139 4.50 26.93 22.82
C PRO A 139 3.24 26.85 23.68
N ILE A 140 3.02 25.71 24.35
CA ILE A 140 1.87 25.45 25.23
C ILE A 140 2.36 24.97 26.59
N GLY A 141 2.27 25.83 27.61
CA GLY A 141 2.70 25.53 28.97
C GLY A 141 1.60 24.88 29.81
N VAL A 142 1.86 23.68 30.34
CA VAL A 142 0.97 22.99 31.29
C VAL A 142 1.59 23.01 32.68
N ARG A 143 0.85 23.51 33.68
CA ARG A 143 1.35 23.61 35.07
C ARG A 143 1.28 22.25 35.78
N ASP A 144 2.21 21.98 36.69
CA ASP A 144 2.28 20.73 37.47
C ASP A 144 1.08 20.47 38.39
N SER A 145 0.22 21.46 38.59
CA SER A 145 -1.05 21.30 39.31
C SER A 145 -2.10 20.53 38.50
N LEU A 146 -1.91 20.42 37.18
CA LEU A 146 -2.79 19.71 36.26
C LEU A 146 -2.26 18.29 36.01
N SER A 147 -3.17 17.37 35.69
CA SER A 147 -2.84 15.98 35.37
C SER A 147 -3.77 15.45 34.29
N GLY A 148 -3.24 14.59 33.41
CA GLY A 148 -3.98 13.94 32.33
C GLY A 148 -4.23 14.83 31.10
N VAL A 149 -3.61 16.00 31.01
CA VAL A 149 -3.71 16.87 29.82
C VAL A 149 -2.97 16.22 28.66
N THR A 150 -3.59 16.14 27.48
CA THR A 150 -2.93 15.70 26.24
C THR A 150 -2.64 16.89 25.33
N LEU A 151 -1.37 17.16 25.08
CA LEU A 151 -0.95 18.06 24.00
C LEU A 151 -0.87 17.26 22.69
N LYS A 152 -1.47 17.77 21.62
CA LYS A 152 -1.48 17.14 20.31
C LYS A 152 -0.82 18.05 19.30
N PHE A 153 0.06 17.48 18.49
CA PHE A 153 0.86 18.16 17.49
C PHE A 153 0.66 17.47 16.14
N GLU A 154 0.27 18.23 15.11
CA GLU A 154 0.06 17.71 13.76
C GLU A 154 0.76 18.63 12.76
N ASN A 155 1.65 18.08 11.92
CA ASN A 155 2.40 18.85 10.92
C ASN A 155 3.20 20.03 11.51
N ILE A 156 4.04 19.75 12.51
CA ILE A 156 4.82 20.78 13.22
C ILE A 156 6.27 20.84 12.76
N GLN A 157 6.74 22.05 12.43
CA GLN A 157 8.16 22.36 12.37
C GLN A 157 8.55 23.19 13.60
N TYR A 158 9.37 22.65 14.49
CA TYR A 158 9.80 23.34 15.72
C TYR A 158 11.31 23.57 15.73
N THR A 159 11.73 24.76 16.16
CA THR A 159 13.12 25.03 16.53
C THR A 159 13.17 25.92 17.77
N GLY A 160 13.77 25.43 18.87
CA GLY A 160 13.85 26.19 20.11
C GLY A 160 14.42 25.39 21.29
N PRO A 161 14.36 25.94 22.52
CA PRO A 161 15.08 25.38 23.67
C PRO A 161 14.36 24.21 24.36
N GLN A 162 13.02 24.16 24.33
CA GLN A 162 12.20 23.08 24.89
C GLN A 162 10.81 23.10 24.22
N MET A 163 10.31 21.95 23.74
CA MET A 163 8.99 21.94 23.08
C MET A 163 7.86 21.59 24.04
N ILE A 164 8.07 20.67 24.98
CA ILE A 164 6.99 20.16 25.82
C ILE A 164 7.34 20.30 27.30
N TYR A 165 6.47 20.99 28.02
CA TYR A 165 6.39 20.93 29.47
C TYR A 165 4.96 20.55 29.86
N ASN A 166 4.76 19.25 30.09
CA ASN A 166 3.49 18.64 30.45
C ASN A 166 3.74 17.41 31.32
N GLN A 167 4.45 17.60 32.43
CA GLN A 167 5.01 16.53 33.25
C GLN A 167 3.97 15.43 33.56
N LYS A 168 2.80 15.81 34.06
CA LYS A 168 1.74 14.87 34.48
C LYS A 168 0.72 14.57 33.38
N GLY A 169 1.12 14.69 32.12
CA GLY A 169 0.24 14.54 30.97
C GLY A 169 0.89 13.80 29.82
N PHE A 170 0.34 13.97 28.62
CA PHE A 170 0.69 13.21 27.43
C PHE A 170 0.99 14.13 26.24
N ALA A 171 1.75 13.62 25.27
CA ALA A 171 1.98 14.28 23.99
C ALA A 171 1.71 13.33 22.82
N ASN A 172 0.92 13.77 21.83
CA ASN A 172 0.62 12.99 20.64
C ASN A 172 1.09 13.71 19.39
N PHE A 173 1.80 13.02 18.51
CA PHE A 173 2.27 13.51 17.21
C PHE A 173 1.57 12.79 16.07
N SER A 174 1.23 13.54 15.02
CA SER A 174 0.63 13.04 13.78
C SER A 174 1.06 13.84 12.56
N GLY A 175 0.90 13.28 11.36
CA GLY A 175 1.37 13.92 10.13
C GLY A 175 2.90 13.95 10.05
N THR A 176 3.48 15.02 9.51
CA THR A 176 4.95 15.17 9.36
C THR A 176 5.50 16.20 10.34
N ASN A 177 6.29 15.77 11.32
CA ASN A 177 6.86 16.62 12.36
C ASN A 177 8.38 16.67 12.27
N LYS A 178 8.94 17.88 12.30
CA LYS A 178 10.38 18.12 12.29
C LYS A 178 10.78 19.03 13.44
N ILE A 179 11.53 18.48 14.38
CA ILE A 179 11.83 19.10 15.67
C ILE A 179 13.34 19.26 15.82
N ASN A 180 13.80 20.48 16.07
CA ASN A 180 15.18 20.74 16.46
C ASN A 180 15.20 21.44 17.82
N VAL A 181 15.73 20.75 18.84
CA VAL A 181 15.91 21.28 20.19
C VAL A 181 17.34 21.78 20.32
N LYS A 182 17.48 23.10 20.47
CA LYS A 182 18.78 23.77 20.50
C LYS A 182 18.73 25.14 21.16
N ASN A 183 19.92 25.71 21.34
CA ASN A 183 20.04 27.05 21.88
C ASN A 183 19.67 28.09 20.82
N VAL A 184 18.74 28.98 21.15
CA VAL A 184 18.22 30.00 20.23
C VAL A 184 18.21 31.42 20.82
N ASN A 185 18.38 31.55 22.14
CA ASN A 185 18.42 32.82 22.84
C ASN A 185 19.18 32.70 24.18
N ALA A 186 19.40 33.83 24.86
CA ALA A 186 20.10 33.84 26.15
C ALA A 186 19.15 33.61 27.35
N SER A 187 17.85 33.87 27.20
CA SER A 187 16.90 33.82 28.32
C SER A 187 16.42 32.40 28.64
N SER A 188 16.52 31.48 27.69
CA SER A 188 16.09 30.10 27.84
C SER A 188 17.19 29.16 27.32
N PRO A 189 18.04 28.60 28.21
CA PRO A 189 19.01 27.59 27.78
C PRO A 189 18.28 26.37 27.19
N VAL A 190 19.01 25.57 26.41
CA VAL A 190 18.49 24.28 25.93
C VAL A 190 18.06 23.42 27.11
N GLN A 191 16.92 22.76 27.00
CA GLN A 191 16.40 21.79 27.95
C GLN A 191 16.10 20.48 27.23
N GLU A 192 15.46 19.53 27.91
CA GLU A 192 14.92 18.35 27.27
C GLU A 192 13.94 18.72 26.15
N PHE A 193 13.76 17.85 25.16
CA PHE A 193 12.69 18.02 24.18
C PHE A 193 11.31 18.03 24.86
N ALA A 194 11.11 17.09 25.78
CA ALA A 194 9.84 16.90 26.46
C ALA A 194 10.02 16.47 27.91
N GLN A 195 9.32 17.17 28.81
CA GLN A 195 8.97 16.67 30.13
C GLN A 195 7.50 16.25 30.12
N VAL A 196 7.24 14.94 30.20
CA VAL A 196 5.92 14.34 29.89
C VAL A 196 5.77 12.98 30.56
N GLY A 197 4.55 12.46 30.69
CA GLY A 197 4.32 11.11 31.23
C GLY A 197 4.09 10.04 30.16
N GLY A 198 3.75 10.40 28.94
CA GLY A 198 3.65 9.44 27.83
C GLY A 198 3.59 10.12 26.47
N VAL A 199 4.15 9.47 25.46
CA VAL A 199 4.23 9.97 24.09
C VAL A 199 3.65 8.96 23.11
N THR A 200 2.84 9.43 22.16
CA THR A 200 2.42 8.63 21.01
C THR A 200 2.80 9.34 19.71
N ILE A 201 3.44 8.63 18.79
CA ILE A 201 3.90 9.17 17.51
C ILE A 201 3.26 8.39 16.36
N SER A 202 2.60 9.09 15.45
CA SER A 202 2.08 8.56 14.18
C SER A 202 2.61 9.40 13.02
N GLY A 203 2.68 8.83 11.81
CA GLY A 203 3.23 9.53 10.64
C GLY A 203 4.76 9.65 10.68
N GLU A 204 5.28 10.76 10.19
CA GLU A 204 6.72 11.04 10.12
C GLU A 204 7.17 11.94 11.28
N PHE A 205 8.24 11.56 11.97
CA PHE A 205 8.79 12.31 13.09
C PHE A 205 10.32 12.32 13.05
N ASP A 206 10.89 13.50 12.86
CA ASP A 206 12.34 13.74 12.82
C ASP A 206 12.71 14.69 13.96
N LEU A 207 13.38 14.18 15.00
CA LEU A 207 13.83 14.92 16.17
C LEU A 207 15.35 14.94 16.25
N THR A 208 15.92 16.14 16.34
CA THR A 208 17.32 16.36 16.73
C THR A 208 17.38 17.11 18.05
N HIS A 209 18.10 16.56 19.03
CA HIS A 209 18.42 17.19 20.30
C HIS A 209 19.91 17.52 20.32
N GLU A 210 20.23 18.79 20.01
CA GLU A 210 21.62 19.26 19.88
C GLU A 210 22.33 19.24 21.24
N LYS A 211 23.66 19.06 21.24
CA LYS A 211 24.48 18.89 22.46
C LYS A 211 24.20 19.89 23.59
N ASN A 212 23.78 19.39 24.78
CA ASN A 212 23.47 20.25 25.95
C ASN A 212 23.52 19.59 27.35
N SER A 213 23.96 18.34 27.48
CA SER A 213 24.08 17.59 28.74
C SER A 213 22.77 17.32 29.49
N LEU A 214 21.63 17.25 28.79
CA LEU A 214 20.35 16.78 29.31
C LEU A 214 19.78 15.68 28.43
N SER A 215 18.96 14.82 29.04
CA SER A 215 18.22 13.77 28.34
C SER A 215 17.25 14.32 27.30
N THR A 216 16.96 13.57 26.24
CA THR A 216 15.98 14.01 25.22
C THR A 216 14.56 14.04 25.77
N PHE A 217 14.14 12.96 26.42
CA PHE A 217 12.84 12.83 27.07
C PHE A 217 13.03 12.69 28.56
N SER A 218 12.18 13.38 29.32
CA SER A 218 12.16 13.34 30.77
C SER A 218 10.78 12.88 31.22
N PHE A 219 10.71 11.63 31.69
CA PHE A 219 9.49 10.98 32.17
C PHE A 219 9.32 11.17 33.68
N ASN A 220 9.29 12.43 34.12
CA ASN A 220 9.44 12.81 35.54
C ASN A 220 8.13 13.14 36.28
N GLY A 221 6.97 13.14 35.61
CA GLY A 221 5.77 13.80 36.12
C GLY A 221 4.77 13.04 37.00
N GLY A 222 5.23 12.11 37.83
CA GLY A 222 4.43 11.55 38.93
C GLY A 222 3.44 10.43 38.54
N ASN A 223 2.57 10.04 39.49
CA ASN A 223 1.71 8.84 39.45
C ASN A 223 0.55 8.90 38.44
N ILE A 224 0.84 9.05 37.14
CA ILE A 224 -0.16 9.00 36.06
C ILE A 224 -0.22 7.65 35.34
N GLY A 225 0.54 6.67 35.82
CA GLY A 225 0.70 5.34 35.25
C GLY A 225 2.15 5.07 34.87
N VAL A 226 2.38 3.92 34.23
CA VAL A 226 3.69 3.56 33.66
C VAL A 226 4.00 4.53 32.52
N PRO A 227 5.18 5.17 32.50
CA PRO A 227 5.56 6.03 31.39
C PRO A 227 5.69 5.22 30.10
N TYR A 228 5.37 5.84 28.96
CA TYR A 228 5.42 5.13 27.68
C TYR A 228 5.87 6.00 26.50
N LEU A 229 6.48 5.34 25.52
CA LEU A 229 6.61 5.83 24.15
C LEU A 229 5.99 4.79 23.21
N VAL A 230 4.94 5.19 22.50
CA VAL A 230 4.27 4.36 21.49
C VAL A 230 4.53 4.96 20.12
N VAL A 231 5.14 4.19 19.23
CA VAL A 231 5.22 4.51 17.80
C VAL A 231 4.12 3.71 17.10
N ASP A 232 3.15 4.41 16.51
CA ASP A 232 1.94 3.85 15.92
C ASP A 232 2.21 3.16 14.57
N ASN A 233 1.22 2.43 14.04
CA ASN A 233 1.39 1.65 12.82
C ASN A 233 1.94 2.51 11.66
N ASP A 234 2.82 1.91 10.85
CA ASP A 234 3.38 2.50 9.63
C ASP A 234 4.16 3.83 9.83
N ALA A 235 4.39 4.25 11.08
CA ALA A 235 5.09 5.49 11.39
C ALA A 235 6.59 5.38 11.09
N LYS A 236 7.21 6.51 10.73
CA LYS A 236 8.65 6.63 10.48
C LYS A 236 9.25 7.63 11.45
N VAL A 237 10.11 7.16 12.34
CA VAL A 237 10.63 7.93 13.46
C VAL A 237 12.15 7.94 13.43
N THR A 238 12.74 9.12 13.45
CA THR A 238 14.17 9.31 13.70
C THR A 238 14.35 10.22 14.91
N ILE A 239 15.10 9.74 15.91
CA ILE A 239 15.50 10.51 17.09
C ILE A 239 17.03 10.56 17.10
N THR A 240 17.59 11.76 17.11
CA THR A 240 19.03 11.98 17.21
C THR A 240 19.33 12.78 18.46
N ASN A 241 20.16 12.21 19.34
CA ASN A 241 20.68 12.83 20.55
C ASN A 241 22.21 12.95 20.44
N GLU A 242 22.75 14.13 20.76
CA GLU A 242 24.18 14.45 20.56
C GLU A 242 25.02 14.53 21.85
N ASP A 243 24.49 14.19 23.04
CA ASP A 243 25.27 14.27 24.30
C ASP A 243 24.91 13.20 25.35
N ASP A 244 23.77 13.35 26.03
CA ASP A 244 23.37 12.56 27.20
C ASP A 244 22.48 11.36 26.81
N CYS A 245 21.80 10.72 27.75
CA CYS A 245 20.85 9.65 27.47
C CYS A 245 19.62 10.12 26.66
N VAL A 246 18.91 9.18 26.02
CA VAL A 246 17.70 9.53 25.26
C VAL A 246 16.50 9.70 26.21
N PHE A 247 16.37 8.83 27.20
CA PHE A 247 15.22 8.73 28.09
C PHE A 247 15.66 8.78 29.55
N ASN A 248 15.17 9.77 30.30
CA ASN A 248 15.29 9.79 31.74
C ASN A 248 13.98 9.30 32.37
N ASN A 249 13.99 8.09 32.94
CA ASN A 249 12.81 7.43 33.49
C ASN A 249 12.81 7.51 35.03
N ALA A 250 12.75 8.73 35.58
CA ALA A 250 13.10 8.95 36.99
C ALA A 250 12.22 8.21 38.02
N ASN A 251 10.95 7.91 37.72
CA ASN A 251 10.00 7.35 38.70
C ASN A 251 9.69 5.86 38.52
N ASP A 252 9.73 5.35 37.29
CA ASP A 252 9.32 3.98 36.93
C ASP A 252 9.95 3.61 35.58
N SER A 253 10.03 2.32 35.27
CA SER A 253 10.56 1.83 33.98
C SER A 253 9.66 2.26 32.81
N LEU A 254 10.27 2.54 31.65
CA LEU A 254 9.57 3.03 30.46
C LEU A 254 9.07 1.87 29.58
N ASP A 255 7.80 1.92 29.16
CA ASP A 255 7.31 1.01 28.12
C ASP A 255 7.55 1.62 26.72
N LEU A 256 8.35 0.96 25.89
CA LEU A 256 8.60 1.31 24.49
C LEU A 256 7.88 0.32 23.57
N ILE A 257 6.88 0.80 22.84
CA ILE A 257 6.04 -0.04 21.98
C ILE A 257 6.13 0.45 20.53
N ILE A 258 6.74 -0.35 19.67
CA ILE A 258 6.82 -0.10 18.24
C ILE A 258 5.76 -0.97 17.55
N LYS A 259 4.69 -0.35 17.05
CA LYS A 259 3.54 -1.05 16.43
C LYS A 259 3.84 -1.53 15.00
N PRO A 260 2.97 -2.39 14.42
CA PRO A 260 3.23 -3.01 13.12
C PRO A 260 3.67 -2.07 12.02
N ASN A 261 4.64 -2.54 11.23
CA ASN A 261 5.23 -1.86 10.08
C ASN A 261 5.88 -0.49 10.37
N ALA A 262 5.97 -0.05 11.64
CA ALA A 262 6.68 1.18 11.98
C ALA A 262 8.19 1.00 11.82
N ASP A 263 8.88 2.06 11.44
CA ASP A 263 10.34 2.09 11.26
C ASP A 263 10.96 3.18 12.15
N VAL A 264 11.78 2.76 13.11
CA VAL A 264 12.33 3.62 14.15
C VAL A 264 13.84 3.54 14.14
N THR A 265 14.49 4.70 14.04
CA THR A 265 15.93 4.86 14.22
C THR A 265 16.20 5.80 15.39
N ILE A 266 16.98 5.33 16.36
CA ILE A 266 17.48 6.15 17.47
C ILE A 266 19.00 6.24 17.35
N ASN A 267 19.51 7.44 17.12
CA ASN A 267 20.93 7.75 17.15
C ASN A 267 21.22 8.39 18.51
N SER A 268 21.93 7.68 19.39
CA SER A 268 22.25 8.15 20.73
C SER A 268 23.74 8.44 20.87
N ALA A 269 24.08 9.50 21.59
CA ALA A 269 25.45 9.73 22.03
C ALA A 269 25.83 8.80 23.19
N SER A 270 24.87 8.53 24.09
CA SER A 270 25.00 7.73 25.31
C SER A 270 24.09 6.48 25.29
N GLU A 271 23.89 5.84 26.45
CA GLU A 271 22.82 4.86 26.70
C GLU A 271 21.43 5.40 26.35
N LEU A 272 20.47 4.50 26.08
CA LEU A 272 19.10 4.93 25.89
C LEU A 272 18.48 5.46 27.18
N SER A 273 18.78 4.87 28.33
CA SER A 273 18.21 5.24 29.63
C SER A 273 19.25 5.28 30.75
N ASP A 274 19.38 6.42 31.43
CA ASP A 274 20.32 6.59 32.56
C ASP A 274 19.71 6.11 33.90
N VAL A 275 18.39 6.28 34.08
CA VAL A 275 17.67 5.92 35.31
C VAL A 275 16.47 5.05 34.96
N ASN A 276 16.43 3.83 35.51
CA ASN A 276 15.48 2.74 35.19
C ASN A 276 15.45 2.38 33.69
N GLY A 277 15.50 1.09 33.39
CA GLY A 277 15.47 0.59 32.03
C GLY A 277 14.07 0.63 31.41
N PHE A 278 13.92 -0.12 30.33
CA PHE A 278 12.62 -0.37 29.74
C PHE A 278 11.86 -1.42 30.54
N GLY A 279 10.63 -1.11 30.94
CA GLY A 279 9.72 -2.11 31.51
C GLY A 279 9.46 -3.16 30.44
N ASP A 280 8.63 -2.81 29.47
CA ASP A 280 8.49 -3.56 28.22
C ASP A 280 9.09 -2.80 27.04
N LEU A 281 9.99 -3.46 26.31
CA LEU A 281 10.39 -3.07 24.96
C LEU A 281 9.78 -4.07 23.98
N THR A 282 8.74 -3.66 23.26
CA THR A 282 8.04 -4.50 22.29
C THR A 282 8.21 -3.95 20.87
N VAL A 283 8.76 -4.78 19.97
CA VAL A 283 8.80 -4.53 18.53
C VAL A 283 7.81 -5.49 17.85
N GLN A 284 6.66 -4.95 17.43
CA GLN A 284 5.54 -5.73 16.89
C GLN A 284 5.77 -6.13 15.42
N SER A 285 4.85 -6.92 14.89
CA SER A 285 5.00 -7.61 13.60
C SER A 285 5.46 -6.67 12.47
N ASN A 286 6.50 -7.07 11.73
CA ASN A 286 7.09 -6.31 10.61
C ASN A 286 7.63 -4.91 10.95
N ALA A 287 7.67 -4.53 12.23
CA ALA A 287 8.25 -3.25 12.63
C ALA A 287 9.77 -3.34 12.76
N SER A 288 10.45 -2.19 12.77
CA SER A 288 11.90 -2.08 12.88
C SER A 288 12.27 -1.08 13.96
N LEU A 289 13.18 -1.48 14.85
CA LEU A 289 13.88 -0.60 15.78
C LEU A 289 15.39 -0.77 15.57
N THR A 290 16.03 0.31 15.13
CA THR A 290 17.49 0.42 15.02
C THR A 290 18.02 1.44 16.03
N VAL A 291 18.95 1.02 16.88
CA VAL A 291 19.64 1.86 17.86
C VAL A 291 21.11 1.96 17.46
N ASN A 292 21.59 3.19 17.26
CA ASN A 292 22.97 3.48 16.92
C ASN A 292 23.61 4.30 18.04
N ARG A 293 24.52 3.70 18.81
CA ARG A 293 25.37 4.44 19.74
C ARG A 293 26.55 5.03 18.98
N GLN A 294 26.66 6.35 18.93
CA GLN A 294 27.51 7.08 17.98
C GLN A 294 28.80 7.66 18.58
N THR A 295 28.96 7.74 19.90
CA THR A 295 30.08 8.47 20.53
C THR A 295 30.85 7.65 21.56
N ASP A 296 32.17 7.88 21.68
CA ASP A 296 33.05 7.35 22.73
C ASP A 296 32.83 8.01 24.12
N ALA A 297 31.71 8.70 24.33
CA ALA A 297 31.31 9.22 25.64
C ALA A 297 30.42 8.20 26.36
N HIS A 298 30.42 8.22 27.70
CA HIS A 298 29.62 7.29 28.52
C HIS A 298 29.88 5.83 28.13
N THR A 299 31.11 5.37 28.34
CA THR A 299 31.60 4.11 27.76
C THR A 299 31.32 2.89 28.62
N THR A 300 30.72 3.02 29.80
CA THR A 300 30.58 1.91 30.77
C THR A 300 29.16 1.39 30.90
N GLU A 301 28.20 2.18 30.46
CA GLU A 301 26.77 1.94 30.57
C GLU A 301 26.28 1.04 29.44
N ALA A 302 25.25 0.23 29.70
CA ALA A 302 24.64 -0.58 28.65
C ALA A 302 23.95 0.31 27.60
N THR A 303 23.88 -0.11 26.34
CA THR A 303 23.13 0.68 25.35
C THR A 303 21.63 0.63 25.62
N VAL A 304 21.12 -0.54 25.98
CA VAL A 304 19.71 -0.78 26.28
C VAL A 304 19.58 -1.60 27.56
N ASP A 305 18.93 -1.01 28.57
CA ASP A 305 18.58 -1.69 29.82
C ASP A 305 17.13 -2.22 29.75
N ILE A 306 16.92 -3.49 30.08
CA ILE A 306 15.62 -4.16 30.07
C ILE A 306 15.28 -4.61 31.49
N ASP A 307 14.27 -3.99 32.07
CA ASP A 307 13.82 -4.26 33.43
C ASP A 307 12.85 -5.44 33.52
N ARG A 308 12.06 -5.71 32.47
CA ARG A 308 11.07 -6.81 32.50
C ARG A 308 10.97 -7.62 31.22
N LEU A 309 10.61 -7.03 30.06
CA LEU A 309 10.42 -7.78 28.82
C LEU A 309 11.10 -7.09 27.63
N LEU A 310 11.84 -7.87 26.85
CA LEU A 310 12.19 -7.56 25.46
C LEU A 310 11.44 -8.52 24.55
N GLU A 311 10.48 -8.04 23.76
CA GLU A 311 9.68 -8.85 22.84
C GLU A 311 9.89 -8.37 21.41
N VAL A 312 10.33 -9.27 20.51
CA VAL A 312 10.47 -8.99 19.08
C VAL A 312 9.67 -10.03 18.30
N ASN A 313 8.63 -9.56 17.63
CA ASN A 313 7.61 -10.40 17.01
C ASN A 313 7.88 -10.72 15.53
N GLU A 314 6.95 -11.46 14.93
CA GLU A 314 7.08 -12.03 13.59
C GLU A 314 7.44 -10.97 12.55
N GLY A 315 8.50 -11.23 11.77
CA GLY A 315 8.95 -10.32 10.72
C GLY A 315 9.57 -9.00 11.23
N ALA A 316 9.63 -8.78 12.55
CA ALA A 316 10.19 -7.58 13.13
C ALA A 316 11.73 -7.58 13.13
N SER A 317 12.32 -6.39 13.19
CA SER A 317 13.76 -6.19 13.29
C SER A 317 14.13 -5.39 14.54
N PHE A 318 15.09 -5.90 15.32
CA PHE A 318 15.71 -5.19 16.44
C PHE A 318 17.23 -5.20 16.26
N ILE A 319 17.79 -4.02 16.02
CA ILE A 319 19.19 -3.84 15.66
C ILE A 319 19.81 -2.88 16.67
N VAL A 320 20.88 -3.31 17.35
CA VAL A 320 21.63 -2.45 18.25
C VAL A 320 23.10 -2.44 17.82
N ASN A 321 23.49 -1.29 17.27
CA ASN A 321 24.85 -0.97 16.91
C ASN A 321 25.51 -0.25 18.09
N HIS A 322 26.16 -1.00 18.97
CA HIS A 322 27.04 -0.45 20.00
C HIS A 322 28.36 -0.06 19.33
N GLY A 323 28.31 1.03 18.56
CA GLY A 323 29.49 1.66 17.97
C GLY A 323 30.29 2.38 19.05
N VAL A 324 31.62 2.47 18.83
CA VAL A 324 32.69 3.11 19.66
C VAL A 324 33.39 2.19 20.67
N ASN A 325 34.53 2.59 21.26
CA ASN A 325 35.35 1.80 22.19
C ASN A 325 34.70 1.60 23.58
N GLY A 326 33.36 1.64 23.64
CA GLY A 326 32.57 1.43 24.83
C GLY A 326 32.81 0.05 25.42
N THR A 327 33.16 0.02 26.71
CA THR A 327 33.30 -1.22 27.50
C THR A 327 31.98 -1.70 28.09
N GLY A 328 30.93 -0.87 28.05
CA GLY A 328 29.58 -1.21 28.49
C GLY A 328 28.89 -2.21 27.58
N ASP A 329 27.81 -2.80 28.07
CA ASP A 329 27.13 -3.90 27.37
C ASP A 329 26.20 -3.39 26.25
N VAL A 330 25.83 -4.26 25.31
CA VAL A 330 24.81 -3.91 24.30
C VAL A 330 23.43 -3.94 24.93
N LEU A 331 23.07 -5.08 25.51
CA LEU A 331 21.85 -5.29 26.28
C LEU A 331 22.20 -5.68 27.70
N HIS A 332 21.53 -5.06 28.66
CA HIS A 332 21.58 -5.45 30.05
C HIS A 332 20.18 -5.77 30.56
N PHE A 333 20.06 -6.88 31.28
CA PHE A 333 18.81 -7.44 31.76
C PHE A 333 18.71 -7.41 33.28
N ALA A 334 17.65 -6.81 33.81
CA ALA A 334 17.35 -6.85 35.24
C ALA A 334 16.96 -8.25 35.71
N LYS A 335 16.79 -8.39 37.03
CA LYS A 335 16.39 -9.65 37.66
C LYS A 335 15.04 -10.16 37.14
N ASP A 336 14.94 -11.47 36.91
CA ASP A 336 13.71 -12.16 36.47
C ASP A 336 13.16 -11.63 35.12
N SER A 337 13.97 -10.93 34.34
CA SER A 337 13.59 -10.40 33.03
C SER A 337 13.58 -11.48 31.95
N VAL A 338 12.82 -11.20 30.89
CA VAL A 338 12.59 -12.12 29.77
C VAL A 338 12.91 -11.45 28.44
N ALA A 339 13.58 -12.17 27.57
CA ALA A 339 13.64 -11.86 26.14
C ALA A 339 12.85 -12.90 25.35
N GLU A 340 11.99 -12.46 24.44
CA GLU A 340 11.20 -13.30 23.54
C GLU A 340 11.42 -12.86 22.09
N PHE A 341 12.05 -13.73 21.30
CA PHE A 341 12.23 -13.54 19.87
C PHE A 341 11.32 -14.53 19.14
N ASN A 342 10.17 -14.04 18.67
CA ASN A 342 9.10 -14.84 18.08
C ASN A 342 9.10 -14.70 16.55
N HIS A 343 9.92 -15.50 15.86
CA HIS A 343 10.11 -15.45 14.40
C HIS A 343 10.55 -14.06 13.89
N PRO A 344 11.56 -13.41 14.51
CA PRO A 344 11.99 -12.09 14.08
C PRO A 344 12.60 -12.18 12.68
N LYS A 345 12.37 -11.17 11.84
CA LYS A 345 13.13 -11.02 10.59
C LYS A 345 14.62 -10.93 10.90
N LYS A 346 14.98 -10.12 11.90
CA LYS A 346 16.37 -9.89 12.29
C LYS A 346 16.51 -9.40 13.74
N ILE A 347 17.32 -10.09 14.53
CA ILE A 347 17.97 -9.51 15.71
C ILE A 347 19.44 -9.38 15.37
N GLU A 348 20.00 -8.17 15.45
CA GLU A 348 21.42 -7.95 15.24
C GLU A 348 21.99 -7.09 16.35
N LEU A 349 22.85 -7.70 17.16
CA LEU A 349 23.57 -7.05 18.25
C LEU A 349 25.04 -6.99 17.88
N ILE A 350 25.63 -5.80 17.90
CA ILE A 350 27.02 -5.58 17.53
C ILE A 350 27.73 -4.81 18.64
N SER A 351 28.87 -5.32 19.08
CA SER A 351 29.81 -4.69 20.01
C SER A 351 31.24 -4.77 19.48
N LYS A 352 32.09 -3.81 19.86
CA LYS A 352 33.53 -3.83 19.57
C LYS A 352 34.41 -4.17 20.77
N VAL A 353 33.92 -4.03 22.00
CA VAL A 353 34.72 -4.17 23.24
C VAL A 353 33.90 -4.74 24.40
N GLY A 354 32.66 -4.25 24.62
CA GLY A 354 31.77 -4.74 25.68
C GLY A 354 31.00 -6.02 25.34
N ASN A 355 30.25 -6.56 26.31
CA ASN A 355 29.48 -7.80 26.12
C ASN A 355 28.18 -7.52 25.36
N LEU A 356 27.62 -8.51 24.66
CA LEU A 356 26.33 -8.32 23.97
C LEU A 356 25.15 -8.39 24.94
N VAL A 357 25.19 -9.35 25.86
CA VAL A 357 24.06 -9.64 26.74
C VAL A 357 24.59 -9.95 28.12
N THR A 358 24.30 -9.06 29.06
CA THR A 358 24.56 -9.29 30.48
C THR A 358 23.27 -9.26 31.27
N ASN A 359 23.32 -9.81 32.47
CA ASN A 359 22.23 -9.73 33.43
C ASN A 359 22.78 -9.45 34.83
N PHE A 360 21.94 -8.93 35.73
CA PHE A 360 22.23 -9.07 37.16
C PHE A 360 22.45 -10.57 37.49
N PRO A 361 23.30 -10.92 38.47
CA PRO A 361 23.76 -12.30 38.69
C PRO A 361 22.68 -13.37 38.99
N ASP A 362 21.39 -13.00 39.02
CA ASP A 362 20.22 -13.84 39.23
C ASP A 362 19.54 -14.21 37.88
N ALA A 363 18.72 -15.26 37.88
CA ALA A 363 18.18 -15.89 36.68
C ALA A 363 17.20 -15.03 35.85
N GLY A 364 17.43 -14.96 34.54
CA GLY A 364 16.48 -14.52 33.51
C GLY A 364 16.44 -15.53 32.35
N THR A 365 15.54 -15.35 31.38
CA THR A 365 15.42 -16.29 30.25
C THR A 365 15.33 -15.59 28.90
N MET A 366 15.93 -16.20 27.87
CA MET A 366 15.81 -15.79 26.48
C MET A 366 15.19 -16.91 25.66
N LYS A 367 13.98 -16.68 25.13
CA LYS A 367 13.29 -17.58 24.22
C LYS A 367 13.55 -17.15 22.78
N ILE A 368 13.92 -18.11 21.92
CA ILE A 368 14.29 -17.88 20.53
C ILE A 368 13.51 -18.85 19.63
N GLN A 369 12.70 -18.28 18.75
CA GLN A 369 12.03 -18.96 17.65
C GLN A 369 12.52 -18.31 16.35
N ALA A 370 13.39 -18.99 15.59
CA ALA A 370 14.03 -18.42 14.40
C ALA A 370 14.52 -19.51 13.43
N GLU A 371 14.98 -19.14 12.25
CA GLU A 371 15.57 -20.09 11.27
C GLU A 371 17.09 -20.18 11.37
N LYS A 372 17.71 -19.17 11.98
CA LYS A 372 19.16 -19.07 12.06
C LYS A 372 19.61 -18.30 13.30
N ILE A 373 20.68 -18.79 13.91
CA ILE A 373 21.46 -18.06 14.92
C ILE A 373 22.95 -18.19 14.60
N SER A 374 23.67 -17.07 14.62
CA SER A 374 25.11 -17.01 14.36
C SER A 374 25.81 -16.06 15.33
N GLY A 375 27.03 -16.40 15.72
CA GLY A 375 27.86 -15.56 16.58
C GLY A 375 29.29 -15.42 16.08
N TRP A 376 29.89 -14.26 16.35
CA TRP A 376 31.29 -13.94 16.06
C TRP A 376 32.00 -13.61 17.36
N GLU A 377 32.82 -14.50 17.87
CA GLU A 377 33.51 -14.39 19.15
C GLU A 377 34.89 -13.76 19.05
N THR A 378 35.56 -13.90 17.90
CA THR A 378 36.95 -13.47 17.74
C THR A 378 37.07 -12.10 17.09
N SER A 379 36.27 -11.88 16.03
CA SER A 379 36.18 -10.62 15.30
C SER A 379 35.00 -10.67 14.33
N ILE A 380 34.48 -9.52 13.94
CA ILE A 380 33.38 -9.43 12.95
C ILE A 380 33.96 -9.64 11.55
N THR A 381 33.87 -10.88 11.04
CA THR A 381 34.29 -11.26 9.68
C THR A 381 33.08 -11.73 8.85
N GLU A 382 33.29 -12.14 7.59
CA GLU A 382 32.21 -12.68 6.75
C GLU A 382 31.65 -14.02 7.26
N THR A 383 32.47 -14.82 7.97
CA THR A 383 32.08 -16.14 8.47
C THR A 383 31.94 -16.10 10.00
N PRO A 384 30.80 -16.55 10.57
CA PRO A 384 30.64 -16.61 12.01
C PRO A 384 31.50 -17.73 12.63
N ASP A 385 31.89 -17.56 13.89
CA ASP A 385 32.61 -18.57 14.68
C ASP A 385 31.70 -19.77 15.00
N PHE A 386 30.40 -19.50 15.21
CA PHE A 386 29.37 -20.54 15.24
C PHE A 386 28.14 -20.14 14.43
N SER A 387 27.47 -21.13 13.83
CA SER A 387 26.20 -20.93 13.13
C SER A 387 25.33 -22.16 13.24
N VAL A 388 24.06 -21.93 13.51
CA VAL A 388 23.00 -22.92 13.46
C VAL A 388 21.97 -22.43 12.44
N ASN A 389 21.79 -23.19 11.36
CA ASN A 389 21.01 -22.81 10.18
C ASN A 389 19.88 -23.83 9.96
N GLU A 390 19.03 -23.98 10.96
CA GLU A 390 17.91 -24.92 11.00
C GLU A 390 16.84 -24.34 11.93
N PRO A 391 15.53 -24.65 11.72
CA PRO A 391 14.46 -24.13 12.55
C PRO A 391 14.76 -24.35 14.04
N LEU A 392 14.88 -23.25 14.78
CA LEU A 392 15.29 -23.21 16.18
C LEU A 392 14.10 -22.80 17.04
N ASP A 393 13.77 -23.64 18.02
CA ASP A 393 12.90 -23.30 19.15
C ASP A 393 13.66 -23.65 20.42
N ALA A 394 14.18 -22.62 21.08
CA ALA A 394 15.05 -22.77 22.23
C ALA A 394 14.76 -21.76 23.33
N MET A 395 15.08 -22.15 24.55
CA MET A 395 15.07 -21.28 25.72
C MET A 395 16.44 -21.36 26.40
N LEU A 396 17.10 -20.21 26.52
CA LEU A 396 18.42 -20.04 27.11
C LEU A 396 18.28 -19.41 28.49
N GLY A 397 19.08 -19.89 29.44
CA GLY A 397 19.20 -19.29 30.77
C GLY A 397 20.26 -18.19 30.78
N MET A 398 19.89 -17.03 31.32
CA MET A 398 20.78 -15.91 31.59
C MET A 398 21.07 -15.91 33.09
N ASP A 399 22.30 -16.22 33.49
CA ASP A 399 22.72 -16.34 34.90
C ASP A 399 24.15 -15.83 35.07
N GLY A 400 24.45 -15.20 36.21
CA GLY A 400 25.82 -14.84 36.56
C GLY A 400 26.48 -13.84 35.61
N GLY A 401 25.70 -12.97 34.96
CA GLY A 401 26.21 -11.90 34.10
C GLY A 401 26.24 -12.21 32.61
N LYS A 402 25.69 -13.34 32.16
CA LYS A 402 25.77 -13.79 30.76
C LYS A 402 24.73 -14.86 30.42
N ILE A 403 24.62 -15.16 29.13
CA ILE A 403 23.97 -16.40 28.66
C ILE A 403 24.85 -17.58 29.09
N ASN A 404 24.29 -18.57 29.80
CA ASN A 404 25.11 -19.59 30.47
C ASN A 404 24.74 -21.03 30.10
N HIS A 405 23.48 -21.31 29.75
CA HIS A 405 23.04 -22.67 29.44
C HIS A 405 21.78 -22.71 28.57
N VAL A 406 21.54 -23.85 27.90
CA VAL A 406 20.28 -24.18 27.25
C VAL A 406 19.35 -24.85 28.26
N ILE A 407 18.18 -24.26 28.49
CA ILE A 407 17.12 -24.86 29.31
C ILE A 407 16.35 -25.89 28.47
N TYR A 408 16.03 -25.52 27.23
CA TYR A 408 15.37 -26.38 26.24
C TYR A 408 15.79 -26.00 24.83
N SER A 409 15.86 -26.97 23.94
CA SER A 409 15.99 -26.75 22.49
C SER A 409 15.45 -27.95 21.72
N ASN A 410 14.86 -27.69 20.55
CA ASN A 410 14.58 -28.74 19.56
C ASN A 410 15.85 -29.28 18.88
N ILE A 411 16.99 -28.59 19.04
CA ILE A 411 18.31 -29.02 18.57
C ILE A 411 19.08 -29.65 19.74
N THR A 412 19.24 -30.98 19.70
CA THR A 412 19.76 -31.77 20.83
C THR A 412 21.18 -31.39 21.26
N ASP A 413 22.00 -30.87 20.34
CA ASP A 413 23.40 -30.51 20.57
C ASP A 413 23.66 -28.99 20.57
N LEU A 414 22.61 -28.16 20.70
CA LEU A 414 22.72 -26.69 20.67
C LEU A 414 23.78 -26.15 21.63
N GLN A 415 23.84 -26.68 22.86
CA GLN A 415 24.83 -26.31 23.88
C GLN A 415 26.28 -26.50 23.41
N SER A 416 26.55 -27.45 22.51
CA SER A 416 27.88 -27.70 21.96
C SER A 416 28.16 -26.91 20.68
N LYS A 417 27.10 -26.50 19.98
CA LYS A 417 27.15 -25.67 18.77
C LYS A 417 27.28 -24.18 19.10
N MET A 418 26.71 -23.74 20.22
CA MET A 418 26.84 -22.37 20.73
C MET A 418 27.92 -22.32 21.80
N THR A 419 28.88 -21.47 21.59
CA THR A 419 29.85 -21.08 22.61
C THR A 419 29.28 -19.91 23.42
N TYR A 420 29.39 -19.97 24.75
CA TYR A 420 28.83 -18.99 25.68
C TYR A 420 29.84 -17.88 26.03
N ASN A 421 30.74 -17.57 25.09
CA ASN A 421 31.59 -16.40 25.22
C ASN A 421 30.80 -15.20 24.70
N ASP A 422 31.05 -14.01 25.25
CA ASP A 422 30.40 -12.78 24.80
C ASP A 422 30.87 -12.45 23.37
N PRO A 423 30.04 -12.64 22.33
CA PRO A 423 30.48 -12.43 20.96
C PRO A 423 30.66 -10.93 20.67
N TYR A 424 31.44 -10.55 19.67
CA TYR A 424 31.39 -9.22 19.08
C TYR A 424 30.11 -8.98 18.27
N LYS A 425 29.49 -10.05 17.77
CA LYS A 425 28.22 -9.97 17.03
C LYS A 425 27.35 -11.19 17.29
N LEU A 426 26.06 -10.95 17.52
CA LEU A 426 25.01 -11.96 17.54
C LEU A 426 23.99 -11.62 16.46
N LEU A 427 23.62 -12.62 15.67
CA LEU A 427 22.64 -12.50 14.59
C LEU A 427 21.62 -13.63 14.72
N ILE A 428 20.34 -13.26 14.86
CA ILE A 428 19.20 -14.20 14.86
C ILE A 428 18.27 -13.80 13.72
N GLU A 429 17.92 -14.72 12.84
CA GLU A 429 17.20 -14.39 11.61
C GLU A 429 16.11 -15.42 11.29
N THR A 430 14.97 -14.91 10.87
CA THR A 430 13.89 -15.65 10.18
C THR A 430 13.69 -14.93 8.85
N PRO A 431 14.65 -15.01 7.91
CA PRO A 431 14.58 -14.26 6.68
C PRO A 431 13.36 -14.72 5.88
N GLU A 432 12.70 -13.77 5.23
CA GLU A 432 11.55 -14.05 4.37
C GLU A 432 11.92 -15.05 3.28
N VAL A 433 11.11 -16.09 3.12
CA VAL A 433 11.29 -17.07 2.05
C VAL A 433 10.75 -16.47 0.75
N ILE A 434 11.65 -15.91 -0.06
CA ILE A 434 11.28 -15.33 -1.34
C ILE A 434 10.96 -16.45 -2.35
N VAL A 435 9.71 -16.53 -2.78
CA VAL A 435 9.27 -17.42 -3.85
C VAL A 435 9.32 -16.67 -5.19
N PRO A 436 10.05 -17.16 -6.21
CA PRO A 436 10.08 -16.54 -7.53
C PRO A 436 8.67 -16.38 -8.10
N ALA A 437 8.35 -15.30 -8.79
CA ALA A 437 7.06 -15.17 -9.49
C ALA A 437 7.00 -16.17 -10.65
N PRO A 438 5.83 -16.77 -10.94
CA PRO A 438 5.67 -17.59 -12.13
C PRO A 438 5.69 -16.71 -13.39
N VAL A 439 5.91 -17.34 -14.54
CA VAL A 439 5.68 -16.70 -15.84
C VAL A 439 4.23 -16.98 -16.23
N LEU A 440 3.50 -15.94 -16.63
CA LEU A 440 2.17 -16.04 -17.24
C LEU A 440 2.25 -15.58 -18.69
N ASN A 441 1.92 -16.47 -19.63
CA ASN A 441 1.87 -16.16 -21.06
C ASN A 441 0.73 -15.17 -21.36
N VAL A 442 0.85 -14.46 -22.49
CA VAL A 442 -0.22 -13.56 -22.98
C VAL A 442 -1.54 -14.30 -23.13
N VAL A 443 -2.65 -13.58 -22.89
CA VAL A 443 -4.00 -14.13 -22.88
C VAL A 443 -4.88 -13.30 -23.80
N ASN A 444 -5.69 -13.95 -24.63
CA ASN A 444 -6.70 -13.31 -25.45
C ASN A 444 -8.14 -13.75 -25.08
N ASP A 445 -9.12 -13.02 -25.60
CA ASP A 445 -10.55 -13.19 -25.33
C ASP A 445 -11.17 -14.50 -25.85
N LYS A 446 -10.40 -15.33 -26.57
CA LYS A 446 -10.79 -16.67 -27.03
C LYS A 446 -10.06 -17.79 -26.29
N ASP A 447 -9.05 -17.48 -25.48
CA ASP A 447 -8.26 -18.50 -24.78
C ASP A 447 -9.11 -19.25 -23.76
N LYS A 448 -8.94 -20.58 -23.75
CA LYS A 448 -9.65 -21.51 -22.84
C LYS A 448 -8.75 -22.06 -21.74
N GLN A 449 -7.53 -21.54 -21.66
CA GLN A 449 -6.56 -21.94 -20.67
C GLN A 449 -5.53 -20.83 -20.46
N LEU A 450 -5.10 -20.66 -19.22
CA LEU A 450 -3.89 -19.94 -18.89
C LEU A 450 -2.71 -20.90 -18.95
N THR A 451 -1.57 -20.42 -19.43
CA THR A 451 -0.35 -21.20 -19.51
C THR A 451 0.84 -20.38 -19.04
N GLY A 452 1.88 -21.08 -18.60
CA GLY A 452 3.06 -20.41 -18.09
C GLY A 452 4.13 -21.35 -17.61
N LEU A 453 5.13 -20.77 -16.94
CA LEU A 453 6.22 -21.48 -16.28
C LEU A 453 6.22 -21.19 -14.79
N GLY A 454 6.78 -22.11 -14.00
CA GLY A 454 6.94 -21.95 -12.55
C GLY A 454 7.92 -22.98 -11.98
N GLU A 455 7.99 -23.03 -10.65
CA GLU A 455 8.81 -24.00 -9.93
C GLU A 455 8.09 -25.35 -9.84
N ALA A 456 8.78 -26.46 -10.13
CA ALA A 456 8.16 -27.80 -10.18
C ALA A 456 7.47 -28.16 -8.86
N GLY A 457 6.21 -28.58 -8.93
CA GLY A 457 5.41 -28.93 -7.74
C GLY A 457 4.79 -27.73 -7.02
N ALA A 458 5.08 -26.49 -7.43
CA ALA A 458 4.42 -25.30 -6.89
C ALA A 458 2.92 -25.29 -7.25
N THR A 459 2.11 -24.68 -6.37
CA THR A 459 0.68 -24.45 -6.64
C THR A 459 0.50 -23.07 -7.26
N ILE A 460 -0.13 -23.00 -8.43
CA ILE A 460 -0.46 -21.74 -9.12
C ILE A 460 -1.88 -21.34 -8.76
N ASN A 461 -2.07 -20.09 -8.33
CA ASN A 461 -3.38 -19.50 -8.07
C ASN A 461 -3.59 -18.29 -8.99
N ALA A 462 -4.69 -18.28 -9.74
CA ALA A 462 -5.07 -17.17 -10.62
C ALA A 462 -6.27 -16.42 -10.04
N TYR A 463 -6.30 -15.09 -10.20
CA TYR A 463 -7.32 -14.21 -9.63
C TYR A 463 -7.82 -13.18 -10.64
N ILE A 464 -9.10 -12.81 -10.50
CA ILE A 464 -9.71 -11.65 -11.17
C ILE A 464 -10.36 -10.80 -10.08
N ASN A 465 -10.04 -9.51 -10.00
CA ASN A 465 -10.55 -8.59 -8.98
C ASN A 465 -10.38 -9.12 -7.53
N GLY A 466 -9.27 -9.84 -7.29
CA GLY A 466 -8.98 -10.48 -5.99
C GLY A 466 -9.76 -11.76 -5.68
N GLN A 467 -10.69 -12.19 -6.55
CA GLN A 467 -11.39 -13.46 -6.41
C GLN A 467 -10.65 -14.57 -7.14
N LEU A 468 -10.53 -15.74 -6.51
CA LEU A 468 -9.85 -16.91 -7.09
C LEU A 468 -10.59 -17.37 -8.35
N LEU A 469 -9.92 -17.27 -9.50
CA LEU A 469 -10.37 -17.79 -10.79
C LEU A 469 -10.16 -19.30 -10.86
N GLY A 470 -9.01 -19.78 -10.38
CA GLY A 470 -8.67 -21.20 -10.43
C GLY A 470 -7.31 -21.50 -9.81
N THR A 471 -7.04 -22.79 -9.67
CA THR A 471 -5.78 -23.33 -9.14
C THR A 471 -5.27 -24.48 -10.00
N THR A 472 -3.96 -24.62 -10.13
CA THR A 472 -3.29 -25.76 -10.81
C THR A 472 -1.91 -26.00 -10.17
N THR A 473 -1.20 -27.03 -10.62
CA THR A 473 0.15 -27.34 -10.14
C THR A 473 1.14 -27.27 -11.29
N VAL A 474 2.36 -26.81 -11.02
CA VAL A 474 3.45 -26.83 -11.99
C VAL A 474 3.99 -28.25 -12.17
N GLY A 475 4.04 -28.72 -13.41
CA GLY A 475 4.57 -30.02 -13.77
C GLY A 475 6.08 -30.12 -13.58
N SER A 476 6.62 -31.34 -13.64
CA SER A 476 8.06 -31.59 -13.54
C SER A 476 8.86 -31.02 -14.71
N ASP A 477 8.20 -30.64 -15.81
CA ASP A 477 8.80 -29.95 -16.96
C ASP A 477 8.77 -28.42 -16.83
N LEU A 478 8.47 -27.90 -15.62
CA LEU A 478 8.36 -26.49 -15.26
C LEU A 478 7.19 -25.75 -15.91
N ARG A 479 6.29 -26.46 -16.61
CA ARG A 479 5.10 -25.87 -17.24
C ARG A 479 3.86 -26.05 -16.37
N TRP A 480 2.95 -25.10 -16.48
CA TRP A 480 1.62 -25.23 -15.93
C TRP A 480 0.57 -24.84 -16.95
N THR A 481 -0.62 -25.42 -16.79
CA THR A 481 -1.80 -25.10 -17.60
C THR A 481 -3.00 -25.10 -16.67
N MET A 482 -3.82 -24.05 -16.77
CA MET A 482 -5.04 -23.89 -15.98
C MET A 482 -6.21 -23.66 -16.95
N PRO A 483 -7.14 -24.61 -17.08
CA PRO A 483 -8.35 -24.39 -17.86
C PRO A 483 -9.15 -23.21 -17.31
N ILE A 484 -9.61 -22.34 -18.21
CA ILE A 484 -10.48 -21.20 -17.88
C ILE A 484 -11.59 -21.08 -18.92
N ASN A 485 -12.68 -20.41 -18.56
CA ASN A 485 -13.59 -19.90 -19.57
C ASN A 485 -12.96 -18.68 -20.25
N PRO A 486 -13.25 -18.41 -21.53
CA PRO A 486 -12.81 -17.19 -22.19
C PRO A 486 -13.21 -15.95 -21.39
N GLN A 487 -12.30 -14.99 -21.30
CA GLN A 487 -12.47 -13.75 -20.55
C GLN A 487 -12.73 -12.59 -21.50
N VAL A 488 -13.41 -11.56 -21.02
CA VAL A 488 -13.65 -10.35 -21.81
C VAL A 488 -12.35 -9.57 -21.97
N GLU A 489 -12.13 -8.97 -23.14
CA GLU A 489 -11.02 -8.04 -23.38
C GLU A 489 -10.94 -6.98 -22.25
N GLY A 490 -9.71 -6.63 -21.86
CA GLY A 490 -9.45 -5.66 -20.79
C GLY A 490 -9.52 -6.24 -19.37
N THR A 491 -9.94 -7.50 -19.21
CA THR A 491 -9.88 -8.18 -17.91
C THR A 491 -8.43 -8.36 -17.46
N VAL A 492 -8.09 -7.95 -16.24
CA VAL A 492 -6.77 -8.20 -15.64
C VAL A 492 -6.80 -9.51 -14.85
N ILE A 493 -5.88 -10.40 -15.18
CA ILE A 493 -5.68 -11.69 -14.49
C ILE A 493 -4.35 -11.62 -13.75
N ASP A 494 -4.42 -11.76 -12.42
CA ASP A 494 -3.25 -11.86 -11.54
C ASP A 494 -2.95 -13.33 -11.26
N VAL A 495 -1.68 -13.72 -11.28
CA VAL A 495 -1.22 -15.08 -10.96
C VAL A 495 -0.09 -15.03 -9.95
N ILE A 496 -0.12 -15.95 -8.98
CA ILE A 496 0.96 -16.22 -8.03
C ILE A 496 1.31 -17.71 -8.06
N GLN A 497 2.49 -18.07 -7.57
CA GLN A 497 2.81 -19.44 -7.21
C GLN A 497 3.12 -19.59 -5.72
N VAL A 498 2.79 -20.75 -5.17
CA VAL A 498 2.93 -21.09 -3.75
C VAL A 498 3.85 -22.29 -3.60
N ILE A 499 4.90 -22.14 -2.77
CA ILE A 499 5.88 -23.19 -2.46
C ILE A 499 6.02 -23.31 -0.95
N ASN A 500 5.74 -24.51 -0.41
CA ASN A 500 5.77 -24.78 1.03
C ASN A 500 4.96 -23.78 1.88
N GLY A 501 3.84 -23.29 1.34
CA GLY A 501 2.98 -22.31 1.99
C GLY A 501 3.36 -20.83 1.77
N ASN A 502 4.53 -20.53 1.19
CA ASN A 502 4.96 -19.17 0.88
C ASN A 502 4.49 -18.76 -0.52
N GLU A 503 4.02 -17.52 -0.69
CA GLU A 503 3.53 -16.98 -1.97
C GLU A 503 4.60 -16.16 -2.69
N SER A 504 4.56 -16.18 -4.02
CA SER A 504 5.34 -15.26 -4.85
C SER A 504 4.67 -13.88 -4.97
N SER A 505 5.42 -12.90 -5.47
CA SER A 505 4.82 -11.69 -6.05
C SER A 505 3.85 -12.04 -7.20
N LYS A 506 2.86 -11.18 -7.43
CA LYS A 506 1.88 -11.31 -8.51
C LYS A 506 2.51 -11.01 -9.88
N VAL A 507 2.15 -11.81 -10.88
CA VAL A 507 2.32 -11.50 -12.30
C VAL A 507 0.94 -11.24 -12.91
N SER A 508 0.82 -10.19 -13.72
CA SER A 508 -0.48 -9.79 -14.29
C SER A 508 -0.45 -9.82 -15.81
N GLN A 509 -1.55 -10.25 -16.43
CA GLN A 509 -1.83 -10.07 -17.86
C GLN A 509 -3.18 -9.40 -18.05
N THR A 510 -3.28 -8.52 -19.04
CA THR A 510 -4.55 -7.96 -19.50
C THR A 510 -4.99 -8.74 -20.73
N VAL A 511 -6.22 -9.24 -20.72
CA VAL A 511 -6.79 -10.03 -21.82
C VAL A 511 -6.89 -9.14 -23.06
N SER A 512 -6.23 -9.52 -24.15
CA SER A 512 -6.32 -8.83 -25.45
C SER A 512 -7.45 -9.40 -26.30
N HIS A 513 -7.95 -8.66 -27.28
CA HIS A 513 -8.87 -9.23 -28.27
C HIS A 513 -8.12 -9.95 -29.40
N LEU A 514 -8.63 -11.12 -29.83
CA LEU A 514 -8.19 -11.83 -31.02
C LEU A 514 -9.15 -11.54 -32.20
N ALA A 515 -8.64 -10.83 -33.21
CA ALA A 515 -9.42 -10.38 -34.36
C ALA A 515 -9.99 -11.55 -35.20
N ALA A 516 -11.24 -11.40 -35.65
CA ALA A 516 -11.95 -12.29 -36.53
C ALA A 516 -11.56 -12.12 -38.00
N GLU A 517 -11.69 -13.20 -38.76
CA GLU A 517 -11.41 -13.24 -40.20
C GLU A 517 -12.55 -12.62 -41.01
N THR A 518 -12.21 -11.86 -42.06
CA THR A 518 -13.19 -11.37 -43.03
C THR A 518 -13.41 -12.41 -44.14
N VAL A 519 -14.66 -12.70 -44.46
CA VAL A 519 -15.03 -13.69 -45.48
C VAL A 519 -16.06 -13.12 -46.46
N ASN A 520 -15.97 -13.49 -47.74
CA ASN A 520 -16.96 -13.12 -48.76
C ASN A 520 -17.42 -14.31 -49.60
N PHE A 521 -18.61 -14.21 -50.20
CA PHE A 521 -19.14 -15.19 -51.17
C PHE A 521 -20.13 -14.56 -52.16
N PHE A 522 -20.18 -15.11 -53.37
CA PHE A 522 -21.22 -14.90 -54.38
C PHE A 522 -22.40 -15.86 -54.18
N LYS A 523 -23.62 -15.38 -54.42
CA LYS A 523 -24.85 -16.16 -54.27
C LYS A 523 -25.66 -16.30 -55.55
N LEU A 524 -25.84 -15.21 -56.29
CA LEU A 524 -26.80 -15.14 -57.40
C LEU A 524 -26.35 -14.13 -58.45
N GLY A 525 -26.53 -14.46 -59.73
CA GLY A 525 -26.34 -13.50 -60.82
C GLY A 525 -27.28 -13.73 -62.00
N TYR A 526 -27.58 -12.64 -62.72
CA TYR A 526 -28.54 -12.62 -63.83
C TYR A 526 -28.41 -11.32 -64.63
N TRP A 527 -28.85 -11.35 -65.90
CA TRP A 527 -28.89 -10.16 -66.75
C TRP A 527 -30.22 -9.40 -66.62
N GLN A 528 -30.12 -8.09 -66.71
CA GLN A 528 -31.24 -7.17 -66.91
C GLN A 528 -30.93 -6.27 -68.11
N SER A 529 -31.93 -5.55 -68.62
CA SER A 529 -31.75 -4.65 -69.77
C SER A 529 -30.73 -3.54 -69.54
N TYR A 530 -30.35 -3.29 -68.29
CA TYR A 530 -29.41 -2.25 -67.88
C TYR A 530 -28.03 -2.77 -67.42
N GLY A 531 -27.84 -4.08 -67.19
CA GLY A 531 -26.57 -4.60 -66.68
C GLY A 531 -26.63 -6.01 -66.11
N LEU A 532 -25.46 -6.52 -65.73
CA LEU A 532 -25.29 -7.78 -65.01
C LEU A 532 -25.47 -7.53 -63.51
N VAL A 533 -26.42 -8.23 -62.89
CA VAL A 533 -26.62 -8.18 -61.44
C VAL A 533 -25.83 -9.30 -60.78
N LEU A 534 -25.07 -8.97 -59.72
CA LEU A 534 -24.35 -9.91 -58.87
C LEU A 534 -24.71 -9.68 -57.40
N GLU A 535 -25.09 -10.75 -56.72
CA GLU A 535 -25.49 -10.73 -55.32
C GLU A 535 -24.61 -11.67 -54.50
N GLY A 536 -24.34 -11.30 -53.25
CA GLY A 536 -23.49 -12.06 -52.34
C GLY A 536 -23.34 -11.39 -50.98
N SER A 537 -22.37 -11.82 -50.19
CA SER A 537 -22.08 -11.27 -48.85
C SER A 537 -20.59 -11.07 -48.64
N ILE A 538 -20.23 -10.10 -47.81
CA ILE A 538 -18.91 -9.96 -47.18
C ILE A 538 -19.12 -9.62 -45.69
N ASP A 539 -18.47 -10.35 -44.79
CA ASP A 539 -18.76 -10.33 -43.36
C ASP A 539 -17.50 -10.52 -42.51
N ASN A 540 -17.53 -9.96 -41.30
CA ASN A 540 -16.53 -10.14 -40.25
C ASN A 540 -17.23 -9.90 -38.89
N ALA A 541 -17.04 -10.81 -37.93
CA ALA A 541 -17.69 -10.74 -36.63
C ALA A 541 -17.30 -9.52 -35.79
N ASP A 542 -16.15 -8.89 -36.08
CA ASP A 542 -15.69 -7.70 -35.35
C ASP A 542 -16.21 -6.39 -35.94
N PHE A 543 -16.81 -6.41 -37.14
CA PHE A 543 -17.27 -5.20 -37.81
C PHE A 543 -18.74 -4.89 -37.46
N ASP A 544 -19.04 -3.64 -37.14
CA ASP A 544 -20.44 -3.21 -36.98
C ASP A 544 -21.09 -2.95 -38.33
N LEU A 545 -21.81 -3.96 -38.83
CA LEU A 545 -22.59 -3.88 -40.06
C LEU A 545 -24.10 -3.68 -39.82
N THR A 546 -24.50 -3.24 -38.62
CA THR A 546 -25.93 -3.14 -38.25
C THR A 546 -26.62 -1.88 -38.79
N ASN A 547 -25.86 -0.87 -39.21
CA ASN A 547 -26.38 0.36 -39.80
C ASN A 547 -26.05 0.44 -41.29
N LYS A 548 -27.09 0.36 -42.14
CA LYS A 548 -26.97 0.38 -43.60
C LYS A 548 -26.23 1.61 -44.14
N GLU A 549 -26.41 2.76 -43.50
CA GLU A 549 -25.84 4.05 -43.94
C GLU A 549 -24.34 4.15 -43.61
N ASN A 550 -23.86 3.34 -42.67
CA ASN A 550 -22.46 3.33 -42.26
C ASN A 550 -21.61 2.35 -43.07
N VAL A 551 -22.23 1.54 -43.93
CA VAL A 551 -21.57 0.49 -44.69
C VAL A 551 -21.55 0.87 -46.16
N THR A 552 -20.43 0.69 -46.84
CA THR A 552 -20.34 0.77 -48.30
C THR A 552 -19.73 -0.50 -48.83
N LYS A 553 -20.38 -1.10 -49.83
CA LYS A 553 -19.84 -2.26 -50.55
C LYS A 553 -19.65 -1.92 -52.00
N THR A 554 -18.52 -2.32 -52.56
CA THR A 554 -18.16 -1.95 -53.93
C THR A 554 -17.62 -3.16 -54.66
N LEU A 555 -18.27 -3.55 -55.76
CA LEU A 555 -17.72 -4.52 -56.70
C LEU A 555 -16.73 -3.81 -57.62
N ASN A 556 -15.54 -4.37 -57.78
CA ASN A 556 -14.50 -3.80 -58.62
C ASN A 556 -14.12 -4.77 -59.74
N LEU A 557 -13.82 -4.20 -60.91
CA LEU A 557 -13.17 -4.88 -62.01
C LEU A 557 -11.70 -4.52 -62.02
N VAL A 558 -10.86 -5.54 -61.89
CA VAL A 558 -9.41 -5.42 -61.81
C VAL A 558 -8.80 -6.00 -63.09
N ASN A 559 -8.01 -5.22 -63.81
CA ASN A 559 -7.33 -5.70 -65.02
C ASN A 559 -6.17 -6.67 -64.70
N ASP A 560 -5.50 -7.16 -65.73
CA ASP A 560 -4.36 -8.09 -65.62
C ASP A 560 -3.12 -7.48 -64.94
N THR A 561 -2.99 -6.15 -64.91
CA THR A 561 -1.94 -5.44 -64.18
C THR A 561 -2.25 -5.23 -62.70
N GLY A 562 -3.47 -5.57 -62.25
CA GLY A 562 -3.90 -5.41 -60.86
C GLY A 562 -4.55 -4.06 -60.54
N GLU A 563 -4.83 -3.23 -61.55
CA GLU A 563 -5.49 -1.93 -61.39
C GLU A 563 -7.02 -2.07 -61.40
N VAL A 564 -7.70 -1.39 -60.47
CA VAL A 564 -9.17 -1.24 -60.49
C VAL A 564 -9.55 -0.29 -61.63
N VAL A 565 -10.09 -0.84 -62.71
CA VAL A 565 -10.50 -0.06 -63.90
C VAL A 565 -11.95 0.40 -63.85
N LYS A 566 -12.77 -0.22 -62.98
CA LYS A 566 -14.17 0.18 -62.77
C LYS A 566 -14.65 -0.30 -61.40
N SER A 567 -15.51 0.49 -60.77
CA SER A 567 -16.13 0.20 -59.48
C SER A 567 -17.63 0.41 -59.55
N PHE A 568 -18.39 -0.46 -58.90
CA PHE A 568 -19.84 -0.47 -58.89
C PHE A 568 -20.32 -0.55 -57.44
N ASN A 569 -21.05 0.48 -57.01
CA ASN A 569 -21.61 0.50 -55.65
C ASN A 569 -22.69 -0.58 -55.54
N GLY A 570 -22.53 -1.44 -54.54
CA GLY A 570 -23.50 -2.44 -54.16
C GLY A 570 -24.56 -1.83 -53.25
N THR A 571 -25.83 -2.15 -53.52
CA THR A 571 -26.89 -1.90 -52.56
C THR A 571 -26.70 -2.84 -51.37
N ASN A 572 -26.56 -2.28 -50.16
CA ASN A 572 -26.47 -3.07 -48.94
C ASN A 572 -27.78 -3.81 -48.64
N THR A 573 -27.68 -5.10 -48.35
CA THR A 573 -28.81 -5.97 -48.02
C THR A 573 -28.52 -6.76 -46.74
N ASP A 574 -29.58 -7.15 -46.03
CA ASP A 574 -29.53 -8.00 -44.83
C ASP A 574 -30.08 -9.41 -45.11
N TRP A 575 -30.04 -9.84 -46.37
CA TRP A 575 -30.65 -11.08 -46.84
C TRP A 575 -30.05 -12.35 -46.24
N TYR A 576 -28.79 -12.29 -45.81
CA TYR A 576 -28.06 -13.45 -45.27
C TYR A 576 -28.02 -13.46 -43.74
N ASN A 577 -28.24 -12.31 -43.12
CA ASN A 577 -28.33 -12.15 -41.68
C ASN A 577 -29.21 -10.94 -41.35
N SER A 578 -30.44 -11.17 -40.89
CA SER A 578 -31.42 -10.12 -40.66
C SER A 578 -30.90 -9.07 -39.68
N GLY A 579 -30.97 -7.79 -40.05
CA GLY A 579 -30.45 -6.68 -39.24
C GLY A 579 -28.93 -6.49 -39.29
N VAL A 580 -28.22 -7.31 -40.06
CA VAL A 580 -26.80 -7.15 -40.37
C VAL A 580 -26.67 -6.95 -41.88
N PHE A 581 -26.28 -5.76 -42.28
CA PHE A 581 -26.11 -5.40 -43.68
C PHE A 581 -24.80 -5.97 -44.21
N ASN A 582 -24.62 -7.28 -44.22
CA ASN A 582 -23.46 -7.99 -44.77
C ASN A 582 -23.64 -8.39 -46.25
N GLY A 583 -24.88 -8.39 -46.74
CA GLY A 583 -25.20 -8.66 -48.14
C GLY A 583 -24.96 -7.47 -49.06
N TYR A 584 -24.80 -7.76 -50.35
CA TYR A 584 -24.78 -6.80 -51.44
C TYR A 584 -25.61 -7.27 -52.65
N GLN A 585 -26.16 -6.30 -53.38
CA GLN A 585 -26.55 -6.42 -54.78
C GLN A 585 -25.80 -5.36 -55.59
N GLY A 586 -24.85 -5.80 -56.41
CA GLY A 586 -24.10 -4.92 -57.31
C GLY A 586 -24.62 -5.05 -58.75
N ILE A 587 -24.71 -3.91 -59.43
CA ILE A 587 -25.16 -3.84 -60.82
C ILE A 587 -23.98 -3.37 -61.66
N LEU A 588 -23.45 -4.27 -62.48
CA LEU A 588 -22.43 -3.96 -63.46
C LEU A 588 -23.14 -3.45 -64.72
N GLU A 589 -23.31 -2.13 -64.78
CA GLU A 589 -24.11 -1.48 -65.82
C GLU A 589 -23.54 -1.71 -67.22
N SER A 590 -24.38 -2.12 -68.16
CA SER A 590 -23.98 -2.41 -69.54
C SER A 590 -23.30 -1.22 -70.22
N ALA A 591 -23.75 0.01 -69.93
CA ALA A 591 -23.15 1.22 -70.47
C ALA A 591 -21.69 1.40 -70.00
N GLU A 592 -21.42 1.15 -68.72
CA GLU A 592 -20.08 1.23 -68.13
C GLU A 592 -19.18 0.11 -68.62
N LEU A 593 -19.70 -1.12 -68.71
CA LEU A 593 -18.96 -2.27 -69.27
C LEU A 593 -18.56 -2.02 -70.73
N ASN A 594 -19.41 -1.37 -71.52
CA ASN A 594 -19.11 -1.07 -72.93
C ASN A 594 -17.97 -0.05 -73.09
N THR A 595 -17.60 0.68 -72.04
CA THR A 595 -16.42 1.57 -72.06
C THR A 595 -15.08 0.83 -71.93
N LEU A 596 -15.10 -0.43 -71.47
CA LEU A 596 -13.89 -1.20 -71.21
C LEU A 596 -13.34 -1.87 -72.46
N GLU A 597 -12.02 -2.06 -72.53
CA GLU A 597 -11.38 -2.78 -73.64
C GLU A 597 -11.72 -4.29 -73.60
N ALA A 598 -11.51 -4.98 -74.72
CA ALA A 598 -11.64 -6.43 -74.74
C ALA A 598 -10.53 -7.04 -73.88
N GLY A 599 -10.89 -7.95 -72.97
CA GLY A 599 -9.96 -8.47 -71.98
C GLY A 599 -10.65 -9.24 -70.85
N GLN A 600 -9.82 -9.74 -69.93
CA GLN A 600 -10.24 -10.45 -68.74
C GLN A 600 -10.05 -9.56 -67.51
N TYR A 601 -11.11 -9.43 -66.70
CA TYR A 601 -11.14 -8.60 -65.51
C TYR A 601 -11.49 -9.46 -64.29
N LYS A 602 -10.65 -9.42 -63.25
CA LYS A 602 -10.91 -10.10 -61.97
C LYS A 602 -11.94 -9.29 -61.17
N LEU A 603 -12.90 -9.99 -60.56
CA LEU A 603 -13.85 -9.39 -59.64
C LEU A 603 -13.28 -9.36 -58.23
N SER A 604 -13.40 -8.22 -57.57
CA SER A 604 -13.18 -8.07 -56.13
C SER A 604 -14.37 -7.37 -55.48
N ILE A 605 -14.52 -7.55 -54.17
CA ILE A 605 -15.50 -6.87 -53.33
C ILE A 605 -14.76 -6.10 -52.24
N SER A 606 -15.06 -4.81 -52.13
CA SER A 606 -14.60 -3.95 -51.04
C SER A 606 -15.74 -3.77 -50.02
N LEU A 607 -15.40 -3.76 -48.74
CA LEU A 607 -16.26 -3.39 -47.62
C LEU A 607 -15.60 -2.24 -46.87
N GLN A 608 -16.30 -1.11 -46.80
CA GLN A 608 -15.87 0.07 -46.07
C GLN A 608 -16.92 0.46 -45.05
N THR A 609 -16.48 0.98 -43.91
CA THR A 609 -17.37 1.53 -42.89
C THR A 609 -16.92 2.89 -42.39
N THR A 610 -17.85 3.69 -41.89
CA THR A 610 -17.56 5.05 -41.40
C THR A 610 -16.65 5.09 -40.16
N ASP A 611 -16.56 3.98 -39.43
CA ASP A 611 -15.67 3.77 -38.26
C ASP A 611 -14.29 3.23 -38.65
N GLY A 612 -13.98 3.14 -39.95
CA GLY A 612 -12.61 2.95 -40.44
C GLY A 612 -12.26 1.55 -40.91
N VAL A 613 -13.23 0.64 -41.06
CA VAL A 613 -13.00 -0.60 -41.81
C VAL A 613 -12.80 -0.24 -43.28
N ASP A 614 -11.73 -0.77 -43.89
CA ASP A 614 -11.48 -0.71 -45.33
C ASP A 614 -10.79 -2.00 -45.76
N VAL A 615 -11.58 -2.96 -46.23
CA VAL A 615 -11.10 -4.28 -46.64
C VAL A 615 -11.53 -4.57 -48.08
N THR A 616 -10.61 -5.11 -48.87
CA THR A 616 -10.90 -5.58 -50.24
C THR A 616 -10.43 -7.02 -50.39
N GLN A 617 -11.31 -7.87 -50.92
CA GLN A 617 -11.01 -9.27 -51.19
C GLN A 617 -11.39 -9.63 -52.61
N ASP A 618 -10.68 -10.58 -53.20
CA ASP A 618 -11.13 -11.22 -54.44
C ASP A 618 -12.53 -11.81 -54.23
N LEU A 619 -13.41 -11.65 -55.21
CA LEU A 619 -14.78 -12.12 -55.11
C LEU A 619 -14.80 -13.64 -55.20
N ASN A 620 -15.16 -14.29 -54.10
CA ASN A 620 -15.23 -15.73 -54.00
C ASN A 620 -16.52 -16.25 -54.64
N VAL A 621 -16.39 -17.06 -55.69
CA VAL A 621 -17.48 -17.60 -56.51
C VAL A 621 -17.52 -19.14 -56.50
N GLY A 622 -16.99 -19.78 -55.45
CA GLY A 622 -17.07 -21.22 -55.25
C GLY A 622 -18.48 -21.81 -55.36
N THR A 623 -18.59 -23.08 -55.74
CA THR A 623 -19.83 -23.73 -56.22
C THR A 623 -21.05 -23.58 -55.29
N ALA A 624 -22.15 -23.04 -55.82
CA ALA A 624 -23.49 -23.16 -55.22
C ALA A 624 -24.36 -24.18 -55.98
N THR A 625 -25.37 -24.74 -55.31
CA THR A 625 -26.30 -25.74 -55.87
C THR A 625 -27.47 -25.10 -56.63
N ARG A 626 -27.91 -25.81 -57.70
CA ARG A 626 -28.81 -25.35 -58.78
C ARG A 626 -30.23 -24.98 -58.34
N THR A 627 -30.78 -23.91 -58.92
CA THR A 627 -32.24 -23.65 -59.05
C THR A 627 -32.55 -23.38 -60.53
N ILE A 628 -33.75 -23.73 -61.01
CA ILE A 628 -34.15 -23.60 -62.43
C ILE A 628 -34.95 -22.30 -62.61
N GLY A 629 -34.45 -21.37 -63.45
CA GLY A 629 -35.06 -20.09 -63.82
C GLY A 629 -34.02 -19.14 -64.43
N ASP A 630 -34.39 -17.88 -64.70
CA ASP A 630 -33.49 -16.82 -65.26
C ASP A 630 -32.47 -16.25 -64.24
N TYR A 631 -32.14 -17.04 -63.21
CA TYR A 631 -31.26 -16.67 -62.11
C TYR A 631 -30.25 -17.78 -61.84
N HIS A 632 -28.97 -17.43 -61.78
CA HIS A 632 -27.88 -18.40 -61.79
C HIS A 632 -27.13 -18.39 -60.45
N PRO A 633 -27.29 -19.43 -59.61
CA PRO A 633 -26.50 -19.58 -58.39
C PRO A 633 -25.07 -20.04 -58.68
N ASN A 634 -24.83 -20.63 -59.86
CA ASN A 634 -23.49 -20.99 -60.31
C ASN A 634 -22.93 -19.89 -61.22
N PHE A 635 -21.82 -19.30 -60.82
CA PHE A 635 -21.20 -18.17 -61.51
C PHE A 635 -20.86 -18.45 -62.98
N ASN A 636 -20.45 -19.69 -63.31
CA ASN A 636 -20.12 -20.09 -64.68
C ASN A 636 -21.35 -20.35 -65.57
N GLU A 637 -22.54 -20.43 -65.00
CA GLU A 637 -23.77 -20.74 -65.74
C GLU A 637 -24.55 -19.48 -66.15
N ILE A 638 -24.11 -18.30 -65.73
CA ILE A 638 -24.66 -17.02 -66.20
C ILE A 638 -24.33 -16.90 -67.70
N GLU A 639 -25.37 -16.73 -68.52
CA GLU A 639 -25.23 -16.65 -69.96
C GLU A 639 -24.36 -15.47 -70.41
N SER A 640 -23.73 -15.64 -71.57
CA SER A 640 -23.08 -14.52 -72.25
C SER A 640 -24.15 -13.58 -72.84
N ASN A 641 -23.91 -12.28 -72.75
CA ASN A 641 -24.86 -11.26 -73.23
C ASN A 641 -24.17 -10.19 -74.08
N ASP A 642 -24.90 -9.73 -75.10
CA ASP A 642 -24.51 -8.60 -75.94
C ASP A 642 -24.83 -7.30 -75.20
N ILE A 643 -23.82 -6.49 -74.93
CA ILE A 643 -23.97 -5.21 -74.21
C ILE A 643 -23.95 -3.99 -75.14
N GLY A 644 -24.08 -4.22 -76.46
CA GLY A 644 -24.06 -3.18 -77.48
C GLY A 644 -22.66 -2.93 -78.08
N ASN A 645 -22.62 -2.21 -79.20
CA ASN A 645 -21.41 -1.96 -80.01
C ASN A 645 -20.66 -3.24 -80.46
N GLY A 646 -21.34 -4.39 -80.49
CA GLY A 646 -20.75 -5.66 -80.88
C GLY A 646 -19.89 -6.32 -79.80
N LYS A 647 -19.95 -5.85 -78.54
CA LYS A 647 -19.21 -6.43 -77.42
C LYS A 647 -20.02 -7.51 -76.71
N GLN A 648 -19.37 -8.63 -76.44
CA GLN A 648 -19.95 -9.75 -75.69
C GLN A 648 -19.31 -9.84 -74.31
N VAL A 649 -20.14 -10.02 -73.28
CA VAL A 649 -19.66 -10.26 -71.91
C VAL A 649 -19.95 -11.70 -71.52
N SER A 650 -18.96 -12.39 -70.95
CA SER A 650 -19.09 -13.73 -70.36
C SER A 650 -18.37 -13.80 -69.01
N LEU A 651 -18.68 -14.81 -68.20
CA LEU A 651 -18.13 -14.97 -66.85
C LEU A 651 -17.33 -16.27 -66.72
N MET A 652 -16.33 -16.24 -65.85
CA MET A 652 -15.44 -17.38 -65.60
C MET A 652 -15.04 -17.44 -64.12
N ASN A 653 -15.12 -18.63 -63.53
CA ASN A 653 -14.54 -18.97 -62.24
C ASN A 653 -13.17 -19.62 -62.47
N THR A 654 -12.13 -19.02 -61.93
CA THR A 654 -10.79 -19.63 -61.85
C THR A 654 -10.42 -19.82 -60.38
N ASN A 655 -10.25 -21.07 -59.95
CA ASN A 655 -9.84 -21.43 -58.57
C ASN A 655 -10.71 -20.81 -57.47
N GLY A 656 -12.02 -20.65 -57.71
CA GLY A 656 -12.95 -20.05 -56.75
C GLY A 656 -13.03 -18.52 -56.84
N VAL A 657 -12.33 -17.87 -57.77
CA VAL A 657 -12.39 -16.42 -57.97
C VAL A 657 -13.11 -16.06 -59.27
N GLY A 658 -13.97 -15.06 -59.20
CA GLY A 658 -14.80 -14.61 -60.33
C GLY A 658 -14.06 -13.69 -61.28
N TYR A 659 -14.28 -13.90 -62.59
CA TYR A 659 -13.75 -13.08 -63.67
C TYR A 659 -14.85 -12.74 -64.67
N LEU A 660 -14.74 -11.55 -65.25
CA LEU A 660 -15.56 -11.05 -66.35
C LEU A 660 -14.70 -10.94 -67.60
N ILE A 661 -15.19 -11.45 -68.72
CA ILE A 661 -14.50 -11.48 -70.02
C ILE A 661 -15.30 -10.64 -71.01
N ILE A 662 -14.66 -9.63 -71.59
CA ILE A 662 -15.22 -8.76 -72.63
C ILE A 662 -14.55 -9.12 -73.96
N GLN A 663 -15.35 -9.42 -74.99
CA GLN A 663 -14.91 -9.78 -76.34
C GLN A 663 -15.36 -8.78 -77.39
#